data_AF-A0A927UHP2-F1
#
_entry.id   AF-A0A927UHP2-F1
#
_cell.length_a   1.000
_cell.length_b   1.000
_cell.length_c   1.000
_cell.angle_alpha   90.00
_cell.angle_beta   90.00
_cell.angle_gamma   90.00
#
_symmetry.space_group_name_H-M   'P 1'
#
loop_
_entity.id
_entity.type
_entity.pdbx_description
1 polymer ?
#
loop_
_entity_poly.entity_id
_entity_poly.type
_entity_poly.pdbx_seq_one_letter_code
_entity_poly.pdbx_strand_id
1 'polypeptide(L)'
;MNNRGNTTIFLALMLVVMIIFVTAVIESGRIISSKTNSQQVSDVSLDSCFSKYAKELFDEYGVFGLWKEESEFSADYKNYVNDSTGRTKDILGVYLRSHKLEDIKKLTDDNGENFVVQVDKLMKYKVTQDVISEILLKVNGLEKNDSVSRVLDEITKYQDLVTSLDEDVSLVCERIELLNEDIEDISVIIEEMNGYLNEIKNFEGSKSELFRLKGMFEEHYQRLSVYMEEIERCTEDVYLYEKDYEKYTSLAEEGFDNMNLVLKDAKDNCREEIYNALETMVNEYDEKIVSLDKDYFNMVHCKDELHKLRDYCNNIDTILKEIDKGIKEDNFVPEMNIEIELPQLDKFKINYDLSKKGNGNSSFIETVSRLFSDGFLALVVDDIGDISNKKIDSVGLPSKECEYNTNYKYKDYDSLNESIRKILYSQYLFDYFTYYLSDKKDEKSIECEVEYIIAGKDSDKKNMEYIAAELVALREGFNFAYIVTDKEKMMAAEGMAASIVGSTGITPLISVTKWLIIGIWVTAESVVDVRLLLDGEEINLVKTRSEWNTDLNNLKKFDAKKYKNKRDEEGLAMGYKDYLRILLIAQNSVKQVYRTMDIIELNIAEKYNESFKLSECICRVSVEGKYRIKQLFNIPVSIDDMYYYTISSELSY
;
A
#
# COMPACT_ATOMS: atom_id res chain seq x y z
N MET A 1 91.33 -15.46 65.70
CA MET A 1 90.99 -15.26 64.27
C MET A 1 90.65 -16.63 63.69
N ASN A 2 89.49 -17.21 64.01
CA ASN A 2 88.10 -16.88 63.65
C ASN A 2 87.66 -17.47 62.30
N ASN A 3 87.74 -18.80 62.14
CA ASN A 3 87.04 -19.53 61.07
C ASN A 3 86.23 -20.75 61.57
N ARG A 4 86.11 -20.98 62.89
CA ARG A 4 85.24 -22.04 63.46
C ARG A 4 83.84 -21.48 63.69
N GLY A 5 83.06 -21.41 62.61
CA GLY A 5 81.69 -20.88 62.63
C GLY A 5 81.24 -20.36 61.25
N ASN A 6 82.18 -20.00 60.37
CA ASN A 6 81.87 -19.43 59.06
C ASN A 6 81.10 -20.40 58.17
N THR A 7 81.43 -21.70 58.19
CA THR A 7 80.69 -22.73 57.44
C THR A 7 79.25 -22.90 57.97
N THR A 8 79.05 -22.83 59.29
CA THR A 8 77.74 -22.94 59.92
C THR A 8 76.89 -21.69 59.64
N ILE A 9 77.48 -20.49 59.69
CA ILE A 9 76.80 -19.23 59.35
C ILE A 9 76.42 -19.21 57.87
N PHE A 10 77.32 -19.62 56.98
CA PHE A 10 77.04 -19.71 55.55
C PHE A 10 75.92 -20.73 55.25
N LEU A 11 75.95 -21.92 55.87
CA LEU A 11 74.91 -22.92 55.71
C LEU A 11 73.56 -22.44 56.26
N ALA A 12 73.55 -21.75 57.40
CA ALA A 12 72.33 -21.16 57.97
C ALA A 12 71.74 -20.07 57.06
N LEU A 13 72.57 -19.20 56.49
CA LEU A 13 72.14 -18.18 55.52
C LEU A 13 71.60 -18.82 54.23
N MET A 14 72.27 -19.84 53.70
CA MET A 14 71.79 -20.59 52.54
C MET A 14 70.46 -21.28 52.82
N LEU A 15 70.29 -21.89 54.00
CA LEU A 15 69.03 -22.50 54.42
C LEU A 15 67.89 -21.46 54.46
N VAL A 16 68.13 -20.28 55.02
CA VAL A 16 67.14 -19.19 55.07
C VAL A 16 66.76 -18.75 53.65
N VAL A 17 67.73 -18.57 52.75
CA VAL A 17 67.47 -18.21 51.35
C VAL A 17 66.68 -19.31 50.63
N MET A 18 67.01 -20.58 50.85
CA MET A 18 66.26 -21.71 50.28
C MET A 18 64.82 -21.78 50.82
N ILE A 19 64.61 -21.55 52.12
CA ILE A 19 63.27 -21.51 52.72
C ILE A 19 62.46 -20.36 52.11
N ILE A 20 63.03 -19.16 52.02
CA ILE A 20 62.38 -17.99 51.40
C ILE A 20 61.99 -18.32 49.95
N PHE A 21 62.93 -18.88 49.17
CA PHE A 21 62.67 -19.26 47.78
C PHE A 21 61.52 -20.29 47.66
N VAL A 22 61.56 -21.36 48.46
CA VAL A 22 60.50 -22.38 48.46
C VAL A 22 59.15 -21.78 48.87
N THR A 23 59.10 -20.97 49.92
CA THR A 23 57.86 -20.30 50.35
C THR A 23 57.34 -19.33 49.29
N ALA A 24 58.21 -18.60 48.58
CA ALA A 24 57.82 -17.70 47.51
C ALA A 24 57.25 -18.45 46.29
N VAL A 25 57.83 -19.59 45.91
CA VAL A 25 57.29 -20.44 44.83
C VAL A 25 55.92 -21.01 45.21
N ILE A 26 55.75 -21.48 46.45
CA ILE A 26 54.46 -21.98 46.94
C ILE A 26 53.42 -20.85 47.01
N GLU A 27 53.79 -19.68 47.53
CA GLU A 27 52.91 -18.50 47.59
C GLU A 27 52.47 -18.06 46.19
N SER A 28 53.41 -17.99 45.24
CA SER A 28 53.13 -17.64 43.85
C SER A 28 52.17 -18.64 43.19
N GLY A 29 52.44 -19.95 43.33
CA GLY A 29 51.55 -21.01 42.84
C GLY A 29 50.16 -20.93 43.45
N ARG A 30 50.06 -20.59 44.75
CA ARG A 30 48.78 -20.40 45.43
C ARG A 30 48.03 -19.17 44.90
N ILE A 31 48.69 -18.04 44.68
CA ILE A 31 48.06 -16.82 44.15
C ILE A 31 47.47 -17.09 42.76
N ILE A 32 48.22 -17.77 41.88
CA ILE A 32 47.75 -18.14 40.53
C ILE A 32 46.54 -19.09 40.61
N SER A 33 46.62 -20.11 41.47
CA SER A 33 45.52 -21.06 41.69
C SER A 33 44.28 -20.36 42.25
N SER A 34 44.47 -19.43 43.18
CA SER A 34 43.39 -18.65 43.80
C SER A 34 42.71 -17.73 42.79
N LYS A 35 43.48 -17.08 41.90
CA LYS A 35 42.92 -16.28 40.80
C LYS A 35 42.09 -17.14 39.86
N THR A 36 42.61 -18.30 39.46
CA THR A 36 41.90 -19.24 38.57
C THR A 36 40.61 -19.76 39.21
N ASN A 37 40.67 -20.14 40.49
CA ASN A 37 39.50 -20.56 41.25
C ASN A 37 38.45 -19.44 41.36
N SER A 38 38.89 -18.20 41.59
CA SER A 38 37.97 -17.06 41.68
C SER A 38 37.31 -16.74 40.34
N GLN A 39 37.99 -17.02 39.20
CA GLN A 39 37.40 -16.91 37.87
C GLN A 39 36.30 -17.95 37.71
N GLN A 40 36.63 -19.22 37.97
CA GLN A 40 35.68 -20.32 37.88
C GLN A 40 34.47 -20.12 38.79
N VAL A 41 34.67 -19.65 40.02
CA VAL A 41 33.58 -19.35 40.95
C VAL A 41 32.73 -18.18 40.43
N SER A 42 33.35 -17.14 39.88
CA SER A 42 32.61 -16.02 39.27
C SER A 42 31.74 -16.50 38.11
N ASP A 43 32.29 -17.31 37.22
CA ASP A 43 31.60 -17.83 36.03
C ASP A 43 30.45 -18.78 36.43
N VAL A 44 30.70 -19.76 37.32
CA VAL A 44 29.67 -20.68 37.82
C VAL A 44 28.57 -19.96 38.60
N SER A 45 28.92 -18.87 39.29
CA SER A 45 27.93 -18.05 39.99
C SER A 45 27.03 -17.30 39.00
N LEU A 46 27.58 -16.84 37.87
CA LEU A 46 26.77 -16.28 36.78
C LEU A 46 25.87 -17.34 36.15
N ASP A 47 26.39 -18.52 35.83
CA ASP A 47 25.59 -19.64 35.31
C ASP A 47 24.43 -19.97 36.26
N SER A 48 24.70 -19.97 37.56
CA SER A 48 23.69 -20.22 38.60
C SER A 48 22.63 -19.13 38.66
N CYS A 49 22.99 -17.86 38.44
CA CYS A 49 22.03 -16.76 38.33
C CYS A 49 21.14 -16.91 37.07
N PHE A 50 21.77 -17.19 35.92
CA PHE A 50 21.08 -17.32 34.62
C PHE A 50 20.27 -18.63 34.51
N SER A 51 20.51 -19.62 35.37
CA SER A 51 19.64 -20.81 35.45
C SER A 51 18.19 -20.51 35.84
N LYS A 52 17.92 -19.33 36.43
CA LYS A 52 16.59 -18.88 36.85
C LYS A 52 15.85 -18.07 35.77
N TYR A 53 16.10 -18.34 34.50
CA TYR A 53 15.39 -17.69 33.40
C TYR A 53 13.87 -17.87 33.51
N ALA A 54 13.12 -16.96 32.90
CA ALA A 54 11.66 -17.06 32.79
C ALA A 54 11.30 -18.30 31.97
N LYS A 55 10.85 -19.35 32.64
CA LYS A 55 10.59 -20.66 32.03
C LYS A 55 9.48 -20.56 31.00
N GLU A 56 8.45 -19.76 31.31
CA GLU A 56 7.27 -19.53 30.47
C GLU A 56 7.66 -18.91 29.12
N LEU A 57 8.60 -17.97 29.12
CA LEU A 57 9.14 -17.36 27.91
C LEU A 57 9.88 -18.38 27.03
N PHE A 58 10.66 -19.28 27.65
CA PHE A 58 11.39 -20.31 26.92
C PHE A 58 10.47 -21.43 26.40
N ASP A 59 9.51 -21.89 27.21
CA ASP A 59 8.63 -22.99 26.84
C ASP A 59 7.67 -22.58 25.70
N GLU A 60 7.16 -21.34 25.72
CA GLU A 60 6.21 -20.84 24.71
C GLU A 60 6.89 -20.27 23.46
N TYR A 61 8.09 -19.66 23.58
CA TYR A 61 8.74 -18.93 22.49
C TYR A 61 10.19 -19.34 22.19
N GLY A 62 10.80 -20.21 23.01
CA GLY A 62 12.18 -20.63 22.82
C GLY A 62 13.23 -19.53 23.07
N VAL A 63 12.86 -18.47 23.81
CA VAL A 63 13.73 -17.33 24.12
C VAL A 63 14.08 -17.32 25.60
N PHE A 64 15.35 -17.05 25.92
CA PHE A 64 15.84 -16.90 27.28
C PHE A 64 15.85 -15.43 27.69
N GLY A 65 15.28 -15.17 28.87
CA GLY A 65 15.34 -13.88 29.54
C GLY A 65 15.18 -14.08 31.04
N LEU A 66 15.98 -13.38 31.83
CA LEU A 66 15.87 -13.37 33.29
C LEU A 66 15.01 -12.17 33.70
N TRP A 67 13.75 -12.42 34.04
CA TRP A 67 12.85 -11.39 34.53
C TRP A 67 13.12 -11.14 36.02
N LYS A 68 14.06 -10.21 36.30
CA LYS A 68 14.52 -9.90 37.64
C LYS A 68 15.16 -8.51 37.70
N GLU A 69 14.94 -7.78 38.78
CA GLU A 69 15.61 -6.51 39.01
C GLU A 69 17.14 -6.69 39.20
N GLU A 70 17.90 -5.68 38.78
CA GLU A 70 19.37 -5.66 38.90
C GLU A 70 19.82 -5.78 40.37
N SER A 71 19.07 -5.18 41.29
CA SER A 71 19.35 -5.20 42.73
C SER A 71 19.30 -6.62 43.30
N GLU A 72 18.29 -7.38 42.90
CA GLU A 72 18.10 -8.75 43.32
C GLU A 72 19.07 -9.69 42.60
N PHE A 73 19.38 -9.45 41.31
CA PHE A 73 20.42 -10.19 40.58
C PHE A 73 21.78 -10.04 41.28
N SER A 74 22.13 -8.81 41.66
CA SER A 74 23.35 -8.48 42.38
C SER A 74 23.45 -9.22 43.71
N ALA A 75 22.33 -9.35 44.44
CA ALA A 75 22.26 -10.10 45.69
C ALA A 75 22.46 -11.60 45.48
N ASP A 76 21.78 -12.19 44.48
CA ASP A 76 21.91 -13.61 44.13
C ASP A 76 23.35 -13.96 43.74
N TYR A 77 23.98 -13.16 42.87
CA TYR A 77 25.37 -13.36 42.45
C TYR A 77 26.31 -13.37 43.66
N LYS A 78 26.17 -12.39 44.56
CA LYS A 78 26.98 -12.30 45.78
C LYS A 78 26.78 -13.54 46.67
N ASN A 79 25.55 -14.02 46.80
CA ASN A 79 25.25 -15.21 47.59
C ASN A 79 25.91 -16.46 46.99
N TYR A 80 25.83 -16.68 45.68
CA TYR A 80 26.47 -17.81 45.02
C TYR A 80 27.99 -17.79 45.11
N VAL A 81 28.62 -16.61 44.93
CA VAL A 81 30.06 -16.46 45.09
C VAL A 81 30.48 -16.75 46.53
N ASN A 82 29.73 -16.26 47.52
CA ASN A 82 30.04 -16.49 48.94
C ASN A 82 29.83 -17.96 49.35
N ASP A 83 28.80 -18.63 48.81
CA ASP A 83 28.57 -20.05 49.06
C ASP A 83 29.67 -20.93 48.45
N SER A 84 30.23 -20.49 47.31
CA SER A 84 31.29 -21.20 46.59
C SER A 84 32.70 -20.91 47.14
N THR A 85 32.92 -19.75 47.75
CA THR A 85 34.20 -19.37 48.39
C THR A 85 34.25 -19.63 49.90
N GLY A 86 33.09 -19.70 50.56
CA GLY A 86 32.94 -19.75 52.02
C GLY A 86 32.83 -21.14 52.63
N ARG A 87 32.79 -22.21 51.83
CA ARG A 87 32.73 -23.58 52.33
C ARG A 87 34.15 -24.13 52.54
N THR A 88 34.51 -24.26 53.82
CA THR A 88 35.68 -24.96 54.41
C THR A 88 36.96 -24.15 54.59
N LYS A 89 37.82 -24.65 55.49
CA LYS A 89 39.17 -24.14 55.79
C LYS A 89 40.07 -24.28 54.55
N ASP A 90 39.79 -23.48 53.53
CA ASP A 90 40.47 -23.54 52.25
C ASP A 90 41.85 -22.90 52.37
N ILE A 91 42.87 -23.65 51.92
CA ILE A 91 44.25 -23.20 51.82
C ILE A 91 44.35 -21.95 50.93
N LEU A 92 43.46 -21.79 49.93
CA LEU A 92 43.44 -20.64 49.03
C LEU A 92 43.03 -19.32 49.72
N GLY A 93 42.12 -19.37 50.71
CA GLY A 93 41.75 -18.22 51.53
C GLY A 93 41.21 -17.03 50.73
N VAL A 94 40.40 -17.31 49.69
CA VAL A 94 39.79 -16.32 48.79
C VAL A 94 38.49 -15.77 49.38
N TYR A 95 38.31 -14.46 49.30
CA TYR A 95 37.05 -13.81 49.68
C TYR A 95 36.65 -12.74 48.65
N LEU A 96 35.37 -12.68 48.31
CA LEU A 96 34.81 -11.55 47.58
C LEU A 96 34.72 -10.33 48.51
N ARG A 97 35.34 -9.22 48.11
CA ARG A 97 35.29 -7.95 48.85
C ARG A 97 34.09 -7.10 48.41
N SER A 98 33.90 -6.99 47.11
CA SER A 98 32.83 -6.24 46.47
C SER A 98 32.69 -6.70 45.04
N HIS A 99 31.51 -6.53 44.45
CA HIS A 99 31.26 -6.73 43.03
C HIS A 99 30.55 -5.51 42.45
N LYS A 100 30.67 -5.33 41.15
CA LYS A 100 29.97 -4.31 40.38
C LYS A 100 29.40 -4.96 39.13
N LEU A 101 28.13 -4.72 38.85
CA LEU A 101 27.52 -5.12 37.58
C LEU A 101 27.89 -4.09 36.51
N GLU A 102 28.26 -4.56 35.33
CA GLU A 102 28.61 -3.78 34.15
C GLU A 102 27.88 -4.35 32.93
N ASP A 103 27.63 -3.53 31.91
CA ASP A 103 27.05 -3.96 30.62
C ASP A 103 25.81 -4.89 30.76
N ILE A 104 24.86 -4.51 31.62
CA ILE A 104 23.59 -5.22 31.73
C ILE A 104 22.79 -4.90 30.47
N LYS A 105 22.41 -5.94 29.73
CA LYS A 105 21.54 -5.83 28.56
C LYS A 105 20.26 -6.61 28.76
N LYS A 106 19.17 -6.01 28.32
CA LYS A 106 17.83 -6.59 28.26
C LYS A 106 17.49 -7.04 26.84
N LEU A 107 16.43 -7.84 26.71
CA LEU A 107 15.95 -8.32 25.42
C LEU A 107 15.57 -7.18 24.45
N THR A 108 15.03 -6.08 24.99
CA THR A 108 14.60 -4.91 24.21
C THR A 108 15.73 -3.92 23.89
N ASP A 109 16.92 -4.10 24.46
CA ASP A 109 18.05 -3.19 24.24
C ASP A 109 18.68 -3.40 22.87
N ASP A 110 19.51 -2.44 22.43
CA ASP A 110 20.27 -2.49 21.18
C ASP A 110 19.38 -2.80 19.95
N ASN A 111 18.23 -2.13 19.85
CA ASN A 111 17.23 -2.33 18.80
C ASN A 111 16.67 -3.77 18.75
N GLY A 112 16.63 -4.47 19.89
CA GLY A 112 16.17 -5.85 20.00
C GLY A 112 17.17 -6.87 19.44
N GLU A 113 18.44 -6.50 19.22
CA GLU A 113 19.43 -7.43 18.66
C GLU A 113 19.63 -8.67 19.56
N ASN A 114 19.58 -8.50 20.89
CA ASN A 114 19.71 -9.61 21.83
C ASN A 114 18.58 -10.64 21.67
N PHE A 115 17.37 -10.20 21.34
CA PHE A 115 16.25 -11.07 20.98
C PHE A 115 16.49 -11.76 19.62
N VAL A 116 16.86 -10.99 18.59
CA VAL A 116 17.09 -11.50 17.23
C VAL A 116 18.17 -12.56 17.20
N VAL A 117 19.29 -12.37 17.92
CA VAL A 117 20.39 -13.33 17.97
C VAL A 117 19.93 -14.69 18.53
N GLN A 118 19.02 -14.70 19.51
CA GLN A 118 18.48 -15.94 20.05
C GLN A 118 17.55 -16.63 19.04
N VAL A 119 16.66 -15.88 18.39
CA VAL A 119 15.79 -16.41 17.32
C VAL A 119 16.62 -16.96 16.15
N ASP A 120 17.65 -16.24 15.71
CA ASP A 120 18.56 -16.68 14.64
C ASP A 120 19.26 -18.01 15.00
N LYS A 121 19.76 -18.13 16.24
CA LYS A 121 20.36 -19.38 16.74
C LYS A 121 19.34 -20.52 16.71
N LEU A 122 18.13 -20.29 17.23
CA LEU A 122 17.06 -21.29 17.30
C LEU A 122 16.66 -21.79 15.90
N MET A 123 16.40 -20.87 14.97
CA MET A 123 15.91 -21.22 13.64
C MET A 123 16.97 -21.87 12.75
N LYS A 124 18.25 -21.56 12.93
CA LYS A 124 19.36 -22.25 12.24
C LYS A 124 19.39 -23.76 12.52
N TYR A 125 18.96 -24.19 13.70
CA TYR A 125 18.88 -25.62 14.03
C TYR A 125 17.56 -26.27 13.62
N LYS A 126 16.46 -25.49 13.56
CA LYS A 126 15.11 -25.99 13.34
C LYS A 126 14.73 -26.10 11.86
N VAL A 127 15.22 -25.18 11.01
CA VAL A 127 14.80 -25.08 9.59
C VAL A 127 15.83 -25.73 8.67
N THR A 128 15.35 -26.54 7.72
CA THR A 128 16.19 -27.19 6.70
C THR A 128 16.43 -26.27 5.50
N GLN A 129 17.50 -26.54 4.75
CA GLN A 129 17.82 -25.80 3.51
C GLN A 129 16.74 -25.96 2.43
N ASP A 130 16.01 -27.08 2.41
CA ASP A 130 14.93 -27.33 1.46
C ASP A 130 13.76 -26.36 1.68
N VAL A 131 13.37 -26.14 2.94
CA VAL A 131 12.31 -25.18 3.32
C VAL A 131 12.72 -23.75 2.95
N ILE A 132 13.98 -23.38 3.18
CA ILE A 132 14.49 -22.05 2.78
C ILE A 132 14.43 -21.88 1.26
N SER A 133 14.80 -22.92 0.51
CA SER A 133 14.79 -22.88 -0.95
C SER A 133 13.38 -22.75 -1.52
N GLU A 134 12.41 -23.50 -0.98
CA GLU A 134 11.00 -23.38 -1.37
C GLU A 134 10.47 -21.95 -1.14
N ILE A 135 10.80 -21.36 0.00
CA ILE A 135 10.39 -19.99 0.33
C ILE A 135 11.07 -18.98 -0.60
N LEU A 136 12.37 -19.14 -0.86
CA LEU A 136 13.11 -18.26 -1.78
C LEU A 136 12.52 -18.30 -3.19
N LEU A 137 12.10 -19.47 -3.68
CA LEU A 137 11.44 -19.58 -4.99
C LEU A 137 10.13 -18.78 -5.02
N LYS A 138 9.33 -18.85 -3.95
CA LYS A 138 8.08 -18.07 -3.82
C LYS A 138 8.34 -16.57 -3.72
N VAL A 139 9.36 -16.15 -2.96
CA VAL A 139 9.67 -14.74 -2.72
C VAL A 139 10.30 -14.06 -3.95
N ASN A 140 11.23 -14.73 -4.63
CA ASN A 140 11.89 -14.17 -5.83
C ASN A 140 10.92 -13.96 -7.00
N GLY A 141 9.77 -14.63 -7.00
CA GLY A 141 8.70 -14.39 -7.97
C GLY A 141 8.08 -12.99 -7.88
N LEU A 142 8.36 -12.21 -6.83
CA LEU A 142 7.61 -11.03 -6.42
C LEU A 142 8.35 -9.70 -6.58
N GLU A 143 9.69 -9.70 -6.60
CA GLU A 143 10.53 -8.48 -6.67
C GLU A 143 10.28 -7.62 -7.93
N LYS A 144 9.37 -8.04 -8.82
CA LYS A 144 9.04 -7.40 -10.10
C LYS A 144 7.75 -6.58 -10.10
N ASN A 145 7.16 -6.28 -8.93
CA ASN A 145 5.79 -5.74 -8.86
C ASN A 145 5.65 -4.26 -8.44
N ASP A 146 6.67 -3.64 -7.83
CA ASP A 146 6.58 -2.25 -7.33
C ASP A 146 6.29 -1.23 -8.45
N SER A 147 6.75 -1.49 -9.67
CA SER A 147 6.49 -0.62 -10.82
C SER A 147 5.04 -0.70 -11.31
N VAL A 148 4.35 -1.81 -11.07
CA VAL A 148 2.95 -2.00 -11.50
C VAL A 148 1.99 -1.22 -10.60
N SER A 149 2.24 -1.19 -9.29
CA SER A 149 1.44 -0.37 -8.35
C SER A 149 1.51 1.12 -8.72
N ARG A 150 2.69 1.62 -9.10
CA ARG A 150 2.86 3.01 -9.54
C ARG A 150 2.04 3.32 -10.81
N VAL A 151 1.92 2.36 -11.72
CA VAL A 151 1.05 2.50 -12.91
C VAL A 151 -0.41 2.61 -12.49
N LEU A 152 -0.88 1.72 -11.59
CA LEU A 152 -2.26 1.75 -11.09
C LEU A 152 -2.57 3.06 -10.35
N ASP A 153 -1.66 3.55 -9.50
CA ASP A 153 -1.82 4.81 -8.78
C ASP A 153 -1.94 6.00 -9.72
N GLU A 154 -1.08 6.08 -10.74
CA GLU A 154 -1.15 7.16 -11.75
C GLU A 154 -2.44 7.10 -12.57
N ILE A 155 -2.92 5.89 -12.90
CA ILE A 155 -4.18 5.70 -13.62
C ILE A 155 -5.36 6.29 -12.82
N THR A 156 -5.43 6.05 -11.50
CA THR A 156 -6.57 6.50 -10.68
C THR A 156 -6.75 8.02 -10.65
N LYS A 157 -5.69 8.82 -10.87
CA LYS A 157 -5.75 10.29 -10.86
C LYS A 157 -6.65 10.87 -11.95
N TYR A 158 -6.87 10.12 -13.03
CA TYR A 158 -7.65 10.57 -14.18
C TYR A 158 -9.13 10.16 -14.11
N GLN A 159 -9.56 9.53 -13.01
CA GLN A 159 -10.96 9.10 -12.84
C GLN A 159 -11.93 10.30 -12.88
N ASP A 160 -11.61 11.38 -12.17
CA ASP A 160 -12.46 12.58 -12.11
C ASP A 160 -12.55 13.26 -13.48
N LEU A 161 -11.43 13.33 -14.21
CA LEU A 161 -11.37 13.89 -15.57
C LEU A 161 -12.29 13.12 -16.53
N VAL A 162 -12.23 11.79 -16.49
CA VAL A 162 -13.07 10.94 -17.36
C VAL A 162 -14.55 11.12 -17.04
N THR A 163 -14.89 11.18 -15.75
CA THR A 163 -16.29 11.31 -15.30
C THR A 163 -16.87 12.67 -15.68
N SER A 164 -16.16 13.76 -15.38
CA SER A 164 -16.65 15.12 -15.68
C SER A 164 -16.81 15.36 -17.19
N LEU A 165 -15.86 14.85 -17.99
CA LEU A 165 -15.86 15.07 -19.44
C LEU A 165 -16.95 14.28 -20.16
N ASP A 166 -17.21 13.05 -19.71
CA ASP A 166 -18.31 12.25 -20.23
C ASP A 166 -19.67 12.90 -19.93
N GLU A 167 -19.82 13.47 -18.72
CA GLU A 167 -21.00 14.24 -18.33
C GLU A 167 -21.19 15.50 -19.17
N ASP A 168 -20.14 16.32 -19.32
CA ASP A 168 -20.20 17.57 -20.08
C ASP A 168 -20.51 17.32 -21.58
N VAL A 169 -19.88 16.31 -22.20
CA VAL A 169 -20.19 15.91 -23.59
C VAL A 169 -21.62 15.42 -23.73
N SER A 170 -22.08 14.60 -22.79
CA SER A 170 -23.44 14.06 -22.84
C SER A 170 -24.48 15.18 -22.83
N LEU A 171 -24.26 16.21 -22.01
CA LEU A 171 -25.12 17.40 -21.95
C LEU A 171 -25.12 18.18 -23.27
N VAL A 172 -23.95 18.35 -23.90
CA VAL A 172 -23.83 19.08 -25.18
C VAL A 172 -24.47 18.32 -26.32
N CYS A 173 -24.28 16.99 -26.37
CA CYS A 173 -24.95 16.14 -27.34
C CYS A 173 -26.47 16.18 -27.20
N GLU A 174 -27.00 16.13 -25.97
CA GLU A 174 -28.44 16.30 -25.72
C GLU A 174 -28.94 17.67 -26.18
N ARG A 175 -28.16 18.74 -25.95
CA ARG A 175 -28.49 20.09 -26.41
C ARG A 175 -28.57 20.19 -27.94
N ILE A 176 -27.64 19.52 -28.65
CA ILE A 176 -27.60 19.52 -30.11
C ILE A 176 -28.71 18.66 -30.72
N GLU A 177 -29.10 17.57 -30.05
CA GLU A 177 -30.29 16.79 -30.41
C GLU A 177 -31.55 17.67 -30.34
N LEU A 178 -31.75 18.38 -29.23
CA LEU A 178 -32.87 19.33 -29.06
C LEU A 178 -32.86 20.44 -30.11
N LEU A 179 -31.70 21.06 -30.34
CA LEU A 179 -31.54 22.09 -31.37
C LEU A 179 -31.91 21.60 -32.79
N ASN A 180 -31.63 20.34 -33.09
CA ASN A 180 -31.98 19.73 -34.37
C ASN A 180 -33.48 19.43 -34.49
N GLU A 181 -34.15 19.09 -33.39
CA GLU A 181 -35.62 19.02 -33.32
C GLU A 181 -36.23 20.41 -33.54
N ASP A 182 -35.68 21.45 -32.89
CA ASP A 182 -36.13 22.83 -33.06
C ASP A 182 -35.97 23.34 -34.51
N ILE A 183 -34.87 22.98 -35.20
CA ILE A 183 -34.70 23.32 -36.63
C ILE A 183 -35.82 22.72 -37.49
N GLU A 184 -36.25 21.49 -37.21
CA GLU A 184 -37.34 20.86 -37.96
C GLU A 184 -38.64 21.65 -37.79
N ASP A 185 -38.97 22.05 -36.55
CA ASP A 185 -40.13 22.88 -36.24
C ASP A 185 -40.05 24.27 -36.88
N ILE A 186 -38.88 24.92 -36.83
CA ILE A 186 -38.63 26.22 -37.46
C ILE A 186 -38.81 26.15 -38.97
N SER A 187 -38.33 25.08 -39.60
CA SER A 187 -38.45 24.88 -41.04
C SER A 187 -39.92 24.86 -41.47
N VAL A 188 -40.79 24.19 -40.68
CA VAL A 188 -42.25 24.18 -40.90
C VAL A 188 -42.85 25.58 -40.72
N ILE A 189 -42.48 26.30 -39.65
CA ILE A 189 -42.95 27.67 -39.40
C ILE A 189 -42.57 28.61 -40.55
N ILE A 190 -41.34 28.51 -41.04
CA ILE A 190 -40.85 29.30 -42.17
C ILE A 190 -41.65 28.98 -43.45
N GLU A 191 -41.93 27.71 -43.74
CA GLU A 191 -42.77 27.31 -44.87
C GLU A 191 -44.19 27.89 -44.79
N GLU A 192 -44.83 27.83 -43.61
CA GLU A 192 -46.16 28.41 -43.37
C GLU A 192 -46.16 29.94 -43.55
N MET A 193 -45.17 30.62 -42.96
CA MET A 193 -44.97 32.07 -43.12
C MET A 193 -44.77 32.46 -44.58
N ASN A 194 -44.06 31.65 -45.37
CA ASN A 194 -43.88 31.87 -46.80
C ASN A 194 -45.19 31.74 -47.58
N GLY A 195 -46.07 30.81 -47.18
CA GLY A 195 -47.43 30.70 -47.70
C GLY A 195 -48.21 32.00 -47.51
N TYR A 196 -48.26 32.50 -46.27
CA TYR A 196 -48.96 33.76 -45.96
C TYR A 196 -48.35 34.96 -46.67
N LEU A 197 -47.01 35.04 -46.77
CA LEU A 197 -46.34 36.14 -47.47
C LEU A 197 -46.68 36.15 -48.97
N ASN A 198 -46.74 34.98 -49.61
CA ASN A 198 -47.14 34.87 -51.02
C ASN A 198 -48.61 35.24 -51.23
N GLU A 199 -49.49 34.90 -50.29
CA GLU A 199 -50.89 35.34 -50.31
C GLU A 199 -51.02 36.86 -50.16
N ILE A 200 -50.21 37.47 -49.28
CA ILE A 200 -50.17 38.93 -49.08
C ILE A 200 -49.63 39.65 -50.33
N LYS A 201 -48.59 39.11 -50.99
CA LYS A 201 -48.01 39.66 -52.22
C LYS A 201 -49.01 39.72 -53.37
N ASN A 202 -49.85 38.70 -53.50
CA ASN A 202 -50.83 38.57 -54.59
C ASN A 202 -52.26 38.96 -54.16
N PHE A 203 -52.39 39.75 -53.09
CA PHE A 203 -53.68 40.01 -52.46
C PHE A 203 -54.56 41.00 -53.26
N GLU A 204 -55.73 40.55 -53.71
CA GLU A 204 -56.75 41.36 -54.39
C GLU A 204 -58.06 41.52 -53.57
N GLY A 205 -58.04 41.16 -52.27
CA GLY A 205 -59.21 41.04 -51.40
C GLY A 205 -59.56 42.27 -50.54
N SER A 206 -60.35 42.06 -49.48
CA SER A 206 -60.79 43.12 -48.57
C SER A 206 -59.75 43.48 -47.49
N LYS A 207 -59.74 44.74 -47.01
CA LYS A 207 -58.81 45.20 -45.96
C LYS A 207 -58.88 44.34 -44.68
N SER A 208 -60.06 43.85 -44.30
CA SER A 208 -60.26 42.97 -43.15
C SER A 208 -59.57 41.60 -43.29
N GLU A 209 -59.50 41.09 -44.52
CA GLU A 209 -58.87 39.80 -44.81
C GLU A 209 -57.35 39.92 -44.88
N LEU A 210 -56.83 41.07 -45.33
CA LEU A 210 -55.41 41.44 -45.21
C LEU A 210 -54.97 41.55 -43.73
N PHE A 211 -55.78 42.15 -42.86
CA PHE A 211 -55.52 42.19 -41.42
C PHE A 211 -55.47 40.79 -40.79
N ARG A 212 -56.34 39.87 -41.23
CA ARG A 212 -56.32 38.48 -40.76
C ARG A 212 -55.04 37.77 -41.17
N LEU A 213 -54.65 37.88 -42.44
CA LEU A 213 -53.41 37.27 -42.95
C LEU A 213 -52.17 37.84 -42.25
N LYS A 214 -52.13 39.16 -42.02
CA LYS A 214 -51.08 39.80 -41.23
C LYS A 214 -51.02 39.24 -39.80
N GLY A 215 -52.16 39.11 -39.13
CA GLY A 215 -52.21 38.57 -37.77
C GLY A 215 -51.72 37.12 -37.68
N MET A 216 -52.08 36.28 -38.66
CA MET A 216 -51.59 34.90 -38.74
C MET A 216 -50.06 34.86 -38.97
N PHE A 217 -49.55 35.72 -39.85
CA PHE A 217 -48.11 35.85 -40.10
C PHE A 217 -47.35 36.37 -38.86
N GLU A 218 -47.89 37.35 -38.14
CA GLU A 218 -47.31 37.88 -36.89
C GLU A 218 -47.28 36.83 -35.77
N GLU A 219 -48.30 35.99 -35.66
CA GLU A 219 -48.33 34.89 -34.68
C GLU A 219 -47.21 33.87 -34.94
N HIS A 220 -46.99 33.51 -36.21
CA HIS A 220 -45.92 32.58 -36.59
C HIS A 220 -44.53 33.23 -36.42
N TYR A 221 -44.42 34.54 -36.69
CA TYR A 221 -43.20 35.29 -36.39
C TYR A 221 -42.88 35.32 -34.89
N GLN A 222 -43.87 35.50 -34.02
CA GLN A 222 -43.66 35.42 -32.57
C GLN A 222 -43.18 34.04 -32.12
N ARG A 223 -43.76 32.97 -32.68
CA ARG A 223 -43.29 31.60 -32.42
C ARG A 223 -41.83 31.42 -32.87
N LEU A 224 -41.49 31.89 -34.08
CA LEU A 224 -40.13 31.87 -34.60
C LEU A 224 -39.14 32.63 -33.68
N SER A 225 -39.52 33.79 -33.14
CA SER A 225 -38.65 34.55 -32.24
C SER A 225 -38.32 33.83 -30.93
N VAL A 226 -39.24 33.01 -30.40
CA VAL A 226 -39.00 32.22 -29.18
C VAL A 226 -37.96 31.13 -29.45
N TYR A 227 -38.12 30.38 -30.54
CA TYR A 227 -37.14 29.40 -30.96
C TYR A 227 -35.77 30.03 -31.24
N MET A 228 -35.76 31.25 -31.80
CA MET A 228 -34.51 31.96 -32.07
C MET A 228 -33.73 32.31 -30.79
N GLU A 229 -34.40 32.77 -29.73
CA GLU A 229 -33.77 33.02 -28.42
C GLU A 229 -33.22 31.73 -27.80
N GLU A 230 -33.91 30.60 -27.99
CA GLU A 230 -33.51 29.29 -27.50
C GLU A 230 -32.28 28.75 -28.25
N ILE A 231 -32.24 28.90 -29.57
CA ILE A 231 -31.06 28.56 -30.39
C ILE A 231 -29.87 29.44 -30.05
N GLU A 232 -30.05 30.75 -29.88
CA GLU A 232 -28.97 31.66 -29.46
C GLU A 232 -28.37 31.22 -28.11
N ARG A 233 -29.21 30.92 -27.12
CA ARG A 233 -28.76 30.45 -25.80
C ARG A 233 -28.03 29.11 -25.89
N CYS A 234 -28.59 28.13 -26.59
CA CYS A 234 -27.97 26.82 -26.73
C CYS A 234 -26.64 26.90 -27.49
N THR A 235 -26.52 27.81 -28.47
CA THR A 235 -25.26 28.05 -29.16
C THR A 235 -24.22 28.66 -28.22
N GLU A 236 -24.61 29.57 -27.33
CA GLU A 236 -23.72 30.09 -26.28
C GLU A 236 -23.21 28.97 -25.35
N ASP A 237 -24.09 28.07 -24.93
CA ASP A 237 -23.72 26.92 -24.09
C ASP A 237 -22.72 26.00 -24.82
N VAL A 238 -22.95 25.71 -26.10
CA VAL A 238 -22.01 24.92 -26.93
C VAL A 238 -20.66 25.63 -27.09
N TYR A 239 -20.63 26.97 -27.13
CA TYR A 239 -19.37 27.74 -27.25
C TYR A 239 -18.54 27.67 -25.98
N LEU A 240 -19.20 27.79 -24.82
CA LEU A 240 -18.54 27.63 -23.53
C LEU A 240 -17.89 26.24 -23.43
N TYR A 241 -18.61 25.21 -23.89
CA TYR A 241 -18.10 23.86 -23.94
C TYR A 241 -16.91 23.68 -24.90
N GLU A 242 -16.94 24.27 -26.10
CA GLU A 242 -15.82 24.23 -27.06
C GLU A 242 -14.51 24.74 -26.43
N LYS A 243 -14.60 25.79 -25.61
CA LYS A 243 -13.44 26.32 -24.88
C LYS A 243 -12.91 25.35 -23.83
N ASP A 244 -13.80 24.68 -23.11
CA ASP A 244 -13.42 23.67 -22.12
C ASP A 244 -12.90 22.38 -22.78
N TYR A 245 -13.38 22.04 -23.98
CA TYR A 245 -12.94 20.92 -24.79
C TYR A 245 -11.43 20.96 -25.11
N GLU A 246 -10.88 22.13 -25.45
CA GLU A 246 -9.43 22.28 -25.66
C GLU A 246 -8.63 21.95 -24.40
N LYS A 247 -9.08 22.47 -23.25
CA LYS A 247 -8.46 22.20 -21.94
C LYS A 247 -8.51 20.72 -21.61
N TYR A 248 -9.65 20.08 -21.82
CA TYR A 248 -9.84 18.65 -21.59
C TYR A 248 -8.97 17.78 -22.49
N THR A 249 -8.83 18.16 -23.75
CA THR A 249 -7.93 17.50 -24.70
C THR A 249 -6.48 17.57 -24.21
N SER A 250 -6.01 18.75 -23.79
CA SER A 250 -4.65 18.91 -23.25
C SER A 250 -4.42 18.09 -21.97
N LEU A 251 -5.40 18.01 -21.07
CA LEU A 251 -5.30 17.18 -19.86
C LEU A 251 -5.28 15.68 -20.17
N ALA A 252 -6.05 15.24 -21.16
CA ALA A 252 -6.05 13.85 -21.61
C ALA A 252 -4.74 13.47 -22.30
N GLU A 253 -4.16 14.37 -23.09
CA GLU A 253 -2.81 14.23 -23.67
C GLU A 253 -1.74 14.15 -22.57
N GLU A 254 -1.77 15.06 -21.59
CA GLU A 254 -0.85 15.02 -20.44
C GLU A 254 -0.98 13.70 -19.67
N GLY A 255 -2.21 13.22 -19.47
CA GLY A 255 -2.44 11.94 -18.82
C GLY A 255 -1.88 10.75 -19.57
N PHE A 256 -2.09 10.74 -20.89
CA PHE A 256 -1.51 9.73 -21.77
C PHE A 256 0.03 9.76 -21.73
N ASP A 257 0.64 10.94 -21.81
CA ASP A 257 2.09 11.11 -21.75
C ASP A 257 2.68 10.67 -20.40
N ASN A 258 2.01 11.01 -19.30
CA ASN A 258 2.41 10.57 -17.96
C ASN A 258 2.31 9.05 -17.83
N MET A 259 1.23 8.43 -18.31
CA MET A 259 1.12 6.97 -18.36
C MET A 259 2.26 6.36 -19.19
N ASN A 260 2.60 6.93 -20.35
CA ASN A 260 3.71 6.47 -21.17
C ASN A 260 5.06 6.58 -20.47
N LEU A 261 5.30 7.64 -19.69
CA LEU A 261 6.51 7.80 -18.90
C LEU A 261 6.62 6.72 -17.81
N VAL A 262 5.53 6.45 -17.09
CA VAL A 262 5.49 5.45 -16.03
C VAL A 262 5.67 4.03 -16.62
N LEU A 263 5.06 3.76 -17.77
CA LEU A 263 5.25 2.51 -18.51
C LEU A 263 6.71 2.33 -18.98
N LYS A 264 7.38 3.40 -19.42
CA LYS A 264 8.81 3.37 -19.79
C LYS A 264 9.72 3.14 -18.58
N ASP A 265 9.41 3.73 -17.42
CA ASP A 265 10.15 3.48 -16.17
C ASP A 265 9.94 2.04 -15.66
N ALA A 266 8.80 1.43 -15.97
CA ALA A 266 8.52 0.03 -15.67
C ALA A 266 9.32 -0.96 -16.57
N LYS A 267 9.93 -0.50 -17.67
CA LYS A 267 10.66 -1.32 -18.66
C LYS A 267 11.75 -2.19 -18.06
N ASP A 268 12.61 -1.59 -17.24
CA ASP A 268 13.79 -2.27 -16.68
C ASP A 268 13.41 -3.25 -15.55
N ASN A 269 12.16 -3.21 -15.09
CA ASN A 269 11.68 -3.94 -13.92
C ASN A 269 10.59 -4.99 -14.26
N CYS A 270 10.05 -5.00 -15.47
CA CYS A 270 9.02 -5.94 -15.92
C CYS A 270 9.60 -7.10 -16.77
N ARG A 271 8.85 -8.20 -16.94
CA ARG A 271 9.23 -9.24 -17.92
C ARG A 271 9.08 -8.70 -19.34
N GLU A 272 9.94 -9.13 -20.26
CA GLU A 272 9.92 -8.69 -21.67
C GLU A 272 8.56 -8.89 -22.34
N GLU A 273 7.85 -9.99 -22.07
CA GLU A 273 6.51 -10.26 -22.63
C GLU A 273 5.48 -9.20 -22.23
N ILE A 274 5.52 -8.76 -20.97
CA ILE A 274 4.66 -7.71 -20.42
C ILE A 274 5.03 -6.38 -21.07
N TYR A 275 6.33 -6.06 -21.10
CA TYR A 275 6.80 -4.82 -21.72
C TYR A 275 6.44 -4.75 -23.20
N ASN A 276 6.62 -5.82 -23.97
CA ASN A 276 6.30 -5.86 -25.39
C ASN A 276 4.80 -5.69 -25.63
N ALA A 277 3.94 -6.27 -24.78
CA ALA A 277 2.50 -6.06 -24.85
C ALA A 277 2.15 -4.59 -24.59
N LEU A 278 2.71 -3.99 -23.53
CA LEU A 278 2.54 -2.58 -23.17
C LEU A 278 3.03 -1.64 -24.28
N GLU A 279 4.24 -1.86 -24.79
CA GLU A 279 4.87 -1.05 -25.85
C GLU A 279 4.10 -1.13 -27.18
N THR A 280 3.62 -2.33 -27.56
CA THR A 280 2.77 -2.49 -28.76
C THR A 280 1.51 -1.63 -28.65
N MET A 281 0.86 -1.62 -27.49
CA MET A 281 -0.35 -0.84 -27.28
C MET A 281 -0.08 0.66 -27.32
N VAL A 282 1.02 1.14 -26.71
CA VAL A 282 1.39 2.56 -26.76
C VAL A 282 1.63 2.99 -28.22
N ASN A 283 2.36 2.20 -28.99
CA ASN A 283 2.65 2.51 -30.39
C ASN A 283 1.39 2.52 -31.27
N GLU A 284 0.44 1.59 -31.05
CA GLU A 284 -0.85 1.58 -31.75
C GLU A 284 -1.69 2.85 -31.49
N TYR A 285 -1.52 3.49 -30.33
CA TYR A 285 -2.19 4.75 -30.00
C TYR A 285 -1.50 5.97 -30.61
N ASP A 286 -0.16 6.02 -30.61
CA ASP A 286 0.61 7.11 -31.23
C ASP A 286 0.26 7.23 -32.74
N GLU A 287 0.09 6.10 -33.44
CA GLU A 287 -0.34 6.10 -34.85
C GLU A 287 -1.77 6.64 -35.04
N LYS A 288 -2.69 6.33 -34.13
CA LYS A 288 -4.06 6.83 -34.18
C LYS A 288 -4.10 8.35 -33.96
N ILE A 289 -3.36 8.89 -32.98
CA ILE A 289 -3.32 10.33 -32.64
C ILE A 289 -2.82 11.19 -33.81
N VAL A 290 -1.77 10.75 -34.51
CA VAL A 290 -1.19 11.48 -35.67
C VAL A 290 -2.21 11.64 -36.82
N SER A 291 -3.25 10.82 -36.86
CA SER A 291 -4.30 10.85 -37.89
C SER A 291 -5.51 11.74 -37.57
N LEU A 292 -5.59 12.36 -36.38
CA LEU A 292 -6.73 13.21 -36.01
C LEU A 292 -6.59 14.64 -36.56
N ASP A 293 -7.60 15.04 -37.35
CA ASP A 293 -7.82 16.42 -37.79
C ASP A 293 -8.42 17.24 -36.63
N LYS A 294 -7.86 18.41 -36.28
CA LYS A 294 -8.20 19.12 -35.02
C LYS A 294 -9.61 19.75 -34.98
N ASP A 295 -10.38 19.67 -36.07
CA ASP A 295 -11.70 20.31 -36.22
C ASP A 295 -12.87 19.38 -35.84
N TYR A 296 -12.92 18.91 -34.58
CA TYR A 296 -13.96 17.99 -34.09
C TYR A 296 -15.30 18.68 -33.76
N PHE A 297 -15.25 19.87 -33.14
CA PHE A 297 -16.41 20.71 -32.85
C PHE A 297 -16.40 21.91 -33.80
N ASN A 298 -16.88 21.73 -35.02
CA ASN A 298 -16.89 22.83 -35.98
C ASN A 298 -18.07 23.78 -35.71
N MET A 299 -17.86 24.70 -34.76
CA MET A 299 -18.86 25.67 -34.33
C MET A 299 -19.21 26.70 -35.41
N VAL A 300 -18.41 26.77 -36.48
CA VAL A 300 -18.64 27.61 -37.67
C VAL A 300 -20.03 27.31 -38.25
N HIS A 301 -20.42 26.04 -38.34
CA HIS A 301 -21.73 25.68 -38.90
C HIS A 301 -22.90 26.19 -38.05
N CYS A 302 -22.81 26.10 -36.71
CA CYS A 302 -23.88 26.58 -35.82
C CYS A 302 -24.03 28.11 -35.89
N LYS A 303 -22.91 28.84 -35.91
CA LYS A 303 -22.91 30.30 -36.02
C LYS A 303 -23.46 30.76 -37.36
N ASP A 304 -23.12 30.07 -38.44
CA ASP A 304 -23.60 30.38 -39.79
C ASP A 304 -25.13 30.22 -39.90
N GLU A 305 -25.72 29.14 -39.37
CA GLU A 305 -27.18 28.95 -39.37
C GLU A 305 -27.92 29.99 -38.52
N LEU A 306 -27.35 30.36 -37.36
CA LEU A 306 -27.88 31.45 -36.54
C LEU A 306 -27.84 32.80 -37.25
N HIS A 307 -26.76 33.09 -37.97
CA HIS A 307 -26.65 34.30 -38.77
C HIS A 307 -27.72 34.34 -39.87
N LYS A 308 -27.96 33.22 -40.57
CA LYS A 308 -29.04 33.11 -41.57
C LYS A 308 -30.42 33.38 -40.96
N LEU A 309 -30.72 32.80 -39.79
CA LEU A 309 -31.97 33.02 -39.07
C LEU A 309 -32.15 34.49 -38.67
N ARG A 310 -31.09 35.14 -38.22
CA ARG A 310 -31.10 36.54 -37.83
C ARG A 310 -31.35 37.47 -39.01
N ASP A 311 -30.68 37.22 -40.13
CA ASP A 311 -30.90 37.99 -41.36
C ASP A 311 -32.34 37.82 -41.87
N TYR A 312 -32.90 36.61 -41.76
CA TYR A 312 -34.31 36.36 -42.09
C TYR A 312 -35.28 37.12 -41.19
N CYS A 313 -35.08 37.11 -39.86
CA CYS A 313 -35.94 37.87 -38.94
C CYS A 313 -35.86 39.38 -39.18
N ASN A 314 -34.66 39.91 -39.46
CA ASN A 314 -34.48 41.33 -39.83
C ASN A 314 -35.24 41.69 -41.12
N ASN A 315 -35.27 40.77 -42.09
CA ASN A 315 -36.06 40.94 -43.30
C ASN A 315 -37.57 40.93 -43.00
N ILE A 316 -38.06 40.01 -42.14
CA ILE A 316 -39.46 39.96 -41.71
C ILE A 316 -39.89 41.25 -41.04
N ASP A 317 -39.09 41.80 -40.13
CA ASP A 317 -39.34 43.09 -39.47
C ASP A 317 -39.51 44.23 -40.49
N THR A 318 -38.77 44.18 -41.59
CA THR A 318 -38.85 45.16 -42.68
C THR A 318 -40.14 44.99 -43.49
N ILE A 319 -40.54 43.74 -43.78
CA ILE A 319 -41.82 43.44 -44.44
C ILE A 319 -43.00 43.94 -43.59
N LEU A 320 -43.01 43.60 -42.30
CA LEU A 320 -44.10 43.97 -41.40
C LEU A 320 -44.29 45.50 -41.35
N LYS A 321 -43.19 46.26 -41.32
CA LYS A 321 -43.21 47.73 -41.41
C LYS A 321 -43.79 48.26 -42.72
N GLU A 322 -43.44 47.65 -43.85
CA GLU A 322 -43.97 48.05 -45.17
C GLU A 322 -45.45 47.65 -45.33
N ILE A 323 -45.87 46.48 -44.83
CA ILE A 323 -47.28 46.09 -44.75
C ILE A 323 -48.06 47.09 -43.89
N ASP A 324 -47.54 47.45 -42.72
CA ASP A 324 -48.17 48.45 -41.84
C ASP A 324 -48.28 49.84 -42.48
N LYS A 325 -47.32 50.21 -43.32
CA LYS A 325 -47.36 51.46 -44.08
C LYS A 325 -48.41 51.41 -45.19
N GLY A 326 -48.44 50.33 -45.98
CA GLY A 326 -49.43 50.12 -47.04
C GLY A 326 -50.88 50.08 -46.52
N ILE A 327 -51.10 49.50 -45.33
CA ILE A 327 -52.42 49.47 -44.68
C ILE A 327 -52.89 50.89 -44.26
N LYS A 328 -51.97 51.79 -43.91
CA LYS A 328 -52.27 53.16 -43.46
C LYS A 328 -52.59 54.14 -44.59
N GLU A 329 -52.06 53.93 -45.79
CA GLU A 329 -52.13 54.89 -46.90
C GLU A 329 -53.34 54.69 -47.86
N ASP A 330 -54.22 53.70 -47.61
CA ASP A 330 -55.44 53.36 -48.40
C ASP A 330 -55.25 53.07 -49.90
N ASN A 331 -54.03 53.19 -50.45
CA ASN A 331 -53.62 52.76 -51.77
C ASN A 331 -52.88 51.41 -51.69
N PHE A 332 -53.61 50.31 -51.63
CA PHE A 332 -53.02 48.98 -51.76
C PHE A 332 -52.91 48.60 -53.24
N VAL A 333 -51.77 48.93 -53.87
CA VAL A 333 -51.30 48.26 -55.09
C VAL A 333 -49.94 47.65 -54.74
N PRO A 334 -49.78 46.33 -54.75
CA PRO A 334 -48.54 45.69 -54.35
C PRO A 334 -47.48 45.85 -55.45
N GLU A 335 -46.85 47.02 -55.56
CA GLU A 335 -45.49 47.13 -56.10
C GLU A 335 -44.49 46.89 -54.95
N MET A 336 -44.72 45.84 -54.15
CA MET A 336 -43.74 45.36 -53.17
C MET A 336 -42.70 44.53 -53.90
N ASN A 337 -41.65 45.20 -54.38
CA ASN A 337 -40.49 44.58 -55.00
C ASN A 337 -39.57 43.95 -53.94
N ILE A 338 -40.13 43.15 -53.03
CA ILE A 338 -39.43 42.52 -51.91
C ILE A 338 -39.14 41.07 -52.30
N GLU A 339 -38.00 40.86 -52.95
CA GLU A 339 -37.37 39.53 -53.06
C GLU A 339 -36.74 39.20 -51.71
N ILE A 340 -37.12 38.05 -51.14
CA ILE A 340 -36.52 37.53 -49.92
C ILE A 340 -36.04 36.13 -50.26
N GLU A 341 -34.75 35.92 -50.16
CA GLU A 341 -34.17 34.60 -50.24
C GLU A 341 -34.43 33.85 -48.93
N LEU A 342 -34.98 32.66 -49.09
CA LEU A 342 -35.36 31.79 -47.98
C LEU A 342 -34.11 31.13 -47.41
N PRO A 343 -33.86 31.19 -46.09
CA PRO A 343 -32.78 30.43 -45.50
C PRO A 343 -33.13 28.94 -45.57
N GLN A 344 -32.30 28.16 -46.27
CA GLN A 344 -32.23 26.72 -46.03
C GLN A 344 -31.38 26.51 -44.79
N LEU A 345 -32.00 25.95 -43.75
CA LEU A 345 -31.34 25.60 -42.51
C LEU A 345 -30.88 24.15 -42.58
N ASP A 346 -29.58 23.95 -42.44
CA ASP A 346 -29.02 22.61 -42.29
C ASP A 346 -29.12 22.18 -40.82
N LYS A 347 -29.34 20.87 -40.58
CA LYS A 347 -29.23 20.30 -39.24
C LYS A 347 -27.82 20.54 -38.70
N PHE A 348 -27.73 20.96 -37.45
CA PHE A 348 -26.47 21.05 -36.73
C PHE A 348 -25.81 19.68 -36.69
N LYS A 349 -24.59 19.61 -37.22
CA LYS A 349 -23.76 18.40 -37.24
C LYS A 349 -22.48 18.68 -36.50
N ILE A 350 -22.16 17.81 -35.56
CA ILE A 350 -20.81 17.66 -35.04
C ILE A 350 -20.06 16.74 -36.01
N ASN A 351 -18.75 16.89 -36.13
CA ASN A 351 -17.90 16.05 -36.99
C ASN A 351 -17.68 14.65 -36.34
N TYR A 352 -18.75 14.07 -35.80
CA TYR A 352 -18.76 12.79 -35.09
C TYR A 352 -20.14 12.12 -35.12
N ASP A 353 -20.14 10.80 -35.00
CA ASP A 353 -21.33 9.96 -35.06
C ASP A 353 -22.03 9.88 -33.69
N LEU A 354 -23.09 10.68 -33.51
CA LEU A 354 -23.95 10.66 -32.32
C LEU A 354 -24.62 9.30 -32.08
N SER A 355 -24.68 8.41 -33.07
CA SER A 355 -25.22 7.05 -32.88
C SER A 355 -24.33 6.16 -32.00
N LYS A 356 -23.09 6.60 -31.70
CA LYS A 356 -22.18 5.95 -30.75
C LYS A 356 -22.33 6.44 -29.30
N LYS A 357 -23.32 7.29 -29.01
CA LYS A 357 -23.68 7.71 -27.65
C LYS A 357 -23.85 6.47 -26.77
N GLY A 358 -22.97 6.33 -25.79
CA GLY A 358 -23.06 5.30 -24.77
C GLY A 358 -24.39 5.40 -24.02
N ASN A 359 -25.01 4.25 -23.74
CA ASN A 359 -26.31 4.15 -23.06
C ASN A 359 -26.23 4.51 -21.54
N GLY A 360 -25.51 5.56 -21.14
CA GLY A 360 -25.40 5.99 -19.74
C GLY A 360 -24.42 5.17 -18.88
N ASN A 361 -23.27 4.77 -19.44
CA ASN A 361 -22.24 4.04 -18.70
C ASN A 361 -21.23 4.93 -17.95
N SER A 362 -21.36 6.26 -17.95
CA SER A 362 -20.61 7.16 -17.06
C SER A 362 -20.66 6.68 -15.60
N SER A 363 -21.85 6.27 -15.16
CA SER A 363 -22.09 5.68 -13.84
C SER A 363 -21.33 4.39 -13.56
N PHE A 364 -20.79 3.68 -14.57
CA PHE A 364 -20.08 2.42 -14.36
C PHE A 364 -18.82 2.64 -13.54
N ILE A 365 -17.95 3.56 -13.95
CA ILE A 365 -16.68 3.83 -13.28
C ILE A 365 -16.97 4.26 -11.85
N GLU A 366 -17.87 5.22 -11.67
CA GLU A 366 -18.20 5.71 -10.33
C GLU A 366 -18.84 4.63 -9.44
N THR A 367 -19.82 3.87 -9.96
CA THR A 367 -20.48 2.80 -9.19
C THR A 367 -19.48 1.74 -8.77
N VAL A 368 -18.62 1.30 -9.68
CA VAL A 368 -17.68 0.22 -9.39
C VAL A 368 -16.50 0.71 -8.54
N SER A 369 -15.99 1.92 -8.77
CA SER A 369 -14.98 2.51 -7.89
C SER A 369 -15.51 2.69 -6.46
N ARG A 370 -16.78 3.10 -6.29
CA ARG A 370 -17.41 3.17 -4.96
C ARG A 370 -17.46 1.80 -4.28
N LEU A 371 -17.77 0.71 -5.00
CA LEU A 371 -17.78 -0.65 -4.43
C LEU A 371 -16.45 -1.02 -3.78
N PHE A 372 -15.32 -0.58 -4.35
CA PHE A 372 -13.99 -0.87 -3.84
C PHE A 372 -13.45 0.18 -2.85
N SER A 373 -14.08 1.36 -2.80
CA SER A 373 -13.71 2.46 -1.88
C SER A 373 -14.26 2.29 -0.47
N ASP A 374 -15.34 1.51 -0.28
CA ASP A 374 -16.00 1.30 1.01
C ASP A 374 -15.24 0.34 1.96
N GLY A 375 -14.05 -0.11 1.55
CA GLY A 375 -13.12 -0.92 2.35
C GLY A 375 -13.12 -2.41 1.98
N PHE A 376 -11.96 -2.92 1.59
CA PHE A 376 -11.82 -4.27 1.04
C PHE A 376 -12.25 -5.41 1.97
N LEU A 377 -12.09 -5.25 3.29
CA LEU A 377 -12.38 -6.33 4.26
C LEU A 377 -13.83 -6.85 4.13
N ALA A 378 -14.79 -5.96 3.92
CA ALA A 378 -16.20 -6.33 3.80
C ALA A 378 -16.50 -7.12 2.51
N LEU A 379 -15.66 -6.98 1.49
CA LEU A 379 -15.80 -7.69 0.22
C LEU A 379 -15.15 -9.07 0.25
N VAL A 380 -14.09 -9.23 1.04
CA VAL A 380 -13.27 -10.46 1.03
C VAL A 380 -13.62 -11.45 2.14
N VAL A 381 -14.45 -11.06 3.12
CA VAL A 381 -14.86 -11.93 4.23
C VAL A 381 -16.35 -12.23 4.18
N ASP A 382 -16.71 -13.49 4.42
CA ASP A 382 -18.10 -13.95 4.40
C ASP A 382 -18.95 -13.32 5.51
N ASP A 383 -18.47 -13.34 6.75
CA ASP A 383 -19.02 -12.59 7.88
C ASP A 383 -17.90 -11.88 8.64
N ILE A 384 -17.92 -10.54 8.67
CA ILE A 384 -16.97 -9.74 9.45
C ILE A 384 -17.05 -10.10 10.95
N GLY A 385 -18.19 -10.64 11.40
CA GLY A 385 -18.37 -11.16 12.76
C GLY A 385 -17.51 -12.37 13.11
N ASP A 386 -17.00 -13.10 12.11
CA ASP A 386 -16.10 -14.24 12.34
C ASP A 386 -14.67 -13.81 12.69
N ILE A 387 -14.31 -12.56 12.34
CA ILE A 387 -13.08 -11.92 12.78
C ILE A 387 -13.21 -11.56 14.25
N SER A 388 -12.19 -11.91 15.01
CA SER A 388 -12.08 -11.54 16.42
C SER A 388 -12.24 -10.02 16.62
N ASN A 389 -13.00 -9.66 17.66
CA ASN A 389 -13.15 -8.26 18.11
C ASN A 389 -12.14 -7.88 19.21
N LYS A 390 -11.14 -8.74 19.50
CA LYS A 390 -10.14 -8.47 20.51
C LYS A 390 -9.35 -7.20 20.19
N LYS A 391 -8.98 -6.50 21.26
CA LYS A 391 -8.23 -5.25 21.23
C LYS A 391 -7.14 -5.31 22.27
N ILE A 392 -6.02 -4.69 21.96
CA ILE A 392 -4.90 -4.59 22.89
C ILE A 392 -4.81 -3.17 23.44
N ASP A 393 -4.42 -3.05 24.70
CA ASP A 393 -3.93 -1.77 25.21
C ASP A 393 -2.50 -1.59 24.72
N SER A 394 -2.26 -0.52 23.96
CA SER A 394 -0.93 -0.23 23.42
C SER A 394 0.00 0.44 24.43
N VAL A 395 -0.51 0.86 25.59
CA VAL A 395 0.29 1.47 26.66
C VAL A 395 1.18 0.41 27.30
N GLY A 396 2.45 0.73 27.59
CA GLY A 396 3.36 -0.23 28.22
C GLY A 396 4.18 -1.07 27.24
N LEU A 397 3.75 -1.19 25.99
CA LEU A 397 4.33 -2.16 25.05
C LEU A 397 5.74 -1.77 24.59
N PRO A 398 6.64 -2.75 24.37
CA PRO A 398 7.98 -2.51 23.85
C PRO A 398 8.03 -1.61 22.61
N SER A 399 7.12 -1.78 21.65
CA SER A 399 7.09 -0.97 20.42
C SER A 399 6.68 0.50 20.63
N LYS A 400 6.18 0.85 21.81
CA LYS A 400 5.74 2.21 22.18
C LYS A 400 6.64 2.87 23.20
N GLU A 401 7.15 2.10 24.17
CA GLU A 401 7.96 2.64 25.28
C GLU A 401 9.46 2.62 24.98
N CYS A 402 9.97 1.65 24.22
CA CYS A 402 11.40 1.55 23.96
C CYS A 402 11.83 2.48 22.81
N GLU A 403 12.98 3.15 22.98
CA GLU A 403 13.62 3.89 21.90
C GLU A 403 14.38 2.92 20.98
N TYR A 404 14.05 2.91 19.70
CA TYR A 404 14.74 2.12 18.69
C TYR A 404 14.84 2.84 17.35
N ASN A 405 15.86 2.48 16.57
CA ASN A 405 16.16 3.04 15.26
C ASN A 405 15.76 2.06 14.16
N THR A 406 14.75 2.41 13.38
CA THR A 406 14.31 1.59 12.23
C THR A 406 15.36 1.48 11.13
N ASN A 407 16.36 2.37 11.09
CA ASN A 407 17.48 2.28 10.15
C ASN A 407 18.61 1.38 10.66
N TYR A 408 18.48 0.79 11.86
CA TYR A 408 19.44 -0.17 12.38
C TYR A 408 19.47 -1.42 11.51
N LYS A 409 20.67 -1.86 11.16
CA LYS A 409 20.90 -3.12 10.47
C LYS A 409 21.48 -4.10 11.47
N TYR A 410 20.76 -5.18 11.74
CA TYR A 410 21.32 -6.32 12.47
C TYR A 410 22.57 -6.81 11.74
N LYS A 411 23.61 -7.23 12.49
CA LYS A 411 25.00 -7.59 12.10
C LYS A 411 25.28 -7.67 10.59
N ASP A 412 26.44 -7.17 10.13
CA ASP A 412 26.92 -7.15 8.73
C ASP A 412 26.80 -8.49 7.95
N TYR A 413 25.58 -8.89 7.63
CA TYR A 413 25.23 -9.96 6.73
C TYR A 413 25.30 -9.39 5.31
N ASP A 414 25.85 -10.15 4.37
CA ASP A 414 25.64 -9.83 2.95
C ASP A 414 24.15 -9.93 2.57
N SER A 415 23.77 -9.41 1.39
CA SER A 415 22.36 -9.34 0.96
C SER A 415 21.62 -10.69 0.98
N LEU A 416 22.32 -11.77 0.64
CA LEU A 416 21.75 -13.12 0.63
C LEU A 416 21.51 -13.62 2.06
N ASN A 417 22.47 -13.42 2.96
CA ASN A 417 22.33 -13.82 4.35
C ASN A 417 21.23 -13.03 5.08
N GLU A 418 21.02 -11.75 4.74
CA GLU A 418 19.90 -10.97 5.28
C GLU A 418 18.54 -11.49 4.79
N SER A 419 18.44 -11.88 3.51
CA SER A 419 17.22 -12.47 2.95
C SER A 419 16.90 -13.81 3.63
N ILE A 420 17.91 -14.66 3.83
CA ILE A 420 17.77 -15.93 4.56
C ILE A 420 17.37 -15.68 6.02
N ARG A 421 17.98 -14.69 6.70
CA ARG A 421 17.60 -14.32 8.08
C ARG A 421 16.13 -13.92 8.17
N LYS A 422 15.65 -13.07 7.27
CA LYS A 422 14.24 -12.66 7.20
C LYS A 422 13.31 -13.85 6.97
N ILE A 423 13.69 -14.78 6.10
CA ILE A 423 12.95 -16.03 5.87
C ILE A 423 12.88 -16.87 7.16
N LEU A 424 14.01 -17.08 7.84
CA LEU A 424 14.07 -17.82 9.10
C LEU A 424 13.23 -17.15 10.19
N TYR A 425 13.29 -15.83 10.28
CA TYR A 425 12.49 -15.06 11.23
C TYR A 425 10.99 -15.15 10.91
N SER A 426 10.60 -15.10 9.64
CA SER A 426 9.20 -15.34 9.25
C SER A 426 8.74 -16.75 9.61
N GLN A 427 9.61 -17.76 9.50
CA GLN A 427 9.31 -19.13 9.91
C GLN A 427 9.15 -19.22 11.44
N TYR A 428 9.99 -18.51 12.20
CA TYR A 428 9.79 -18.39 13.66
C TYR A 428 8.41 -17.83 13.98
N LEU A 429 7.98 -16.77 13.29
CA LEU A 429 6.65 -16.20 13.51
C LEU A 429 5.53 -17.22 13.25
N PHE A 430 5.59 -17.97 12.16
CA PHE A 430 4.57 -18.99 11.86
C PHE A 430 4.66 -20.25 12.73
N ASP A 431 5.77 -20.48 13.43
CA ASP A 431 5.91 -21.62 14.34
C ASP A 431 5.32 -21.32 15.73
N TYR A 432 5.33 -20.05 16.16
CA TYR A 432 4.99 -19.65 17.53
C TYR A 432 3.78 -18.72 17.67
N PHE A 433 3.37 -18.06 16.58
CA PHE A 433 2.30 -17.06 16.59
C PHE A 433 1.12 -17.48 15.70
N THR A 434 -0.09 -17.11 16.11
CA THR A 434 -1.32 -17.38 15.37
C THR A 434 -1.53 -16.34 14.27
N TYR A 435 -2.24 -16.75 13.23
CA TYR A 435 -2.72 -15.91 12.13
C TYR A 435 -4.17 -16.28 11.81
N TYR A 436 -4.84 -15.52 10.94
CA TYR A 436 -6.29 -15.65 10.71
C TYR A 436 -6.81 -17.07 10.47
N LEU A 437 -6.08 -17.89 9.72
CA LEU A 437 -6.46 -19.29 9.42
C LEU A 437 -5.89 -20.32 10.43
N SER A 438 -5.23 -19.87 11.49
CA SER A 438 -4.79 -20.77 12.57
C SER A 438 -5.98 -21.27 13.37
N ASP A 439 -5.86 -22.47 13.95
CA ASP A 439 -6.82 -22.93 14.94
C ASP A 439 -6.92 -21.93 16.10
N LYS A 440 -8.12 -21.44 16.39
CA LYS A 440 -8.36 -20.46 17.46
C LYS A 440 -7.96 -21.06 18.81
N LYS A 441 -7.14 -20.33 19.58
CA LYS A 441 -6.71 -20.72 20.92
C LYS A 441 -7.30 -19.75 21.96
N ASP A 442 -7.91 -20.31 23.00
CA ASP A 442 -8.63 -19.56 24.03
C ASP A 442 -7.73 -18.72 24.96
N GLU A 443 -6.40 -18.79 24.83
CA GLU A 443 -5.40 -18.18 25.74
C GLU A 443 -4.47 -17.17 25.05
N LYS A 444 -5.00 -16.32 24.17
CA LYS A 444 -4.23 -15.32 23.39
C LYS A 444 -4.84 -13.92 23.47
N SER A 445 -4.00 -12.88 23.61
CA SER A 445 -4.47 -11.49 23.74
C SER A 445 -5.06 -10.91 22.47
N ILE A 446 -4.64 -11.46 21.33
CA ILE A 446 -5.14 -11.16 19.99
C ILE A 446 -5.13 -12.47 19.19
N GLU A 447 -6.10 -12.68 18.28
CA GLU A 447 -6.16 -13.94 17.52
C GLU A 447 -5.30 -13.90 16.25
N CYS A 448 -5.22 -12.75 15.59
CA CYS A 448 -4.43 -12.52 14.39
C CYS A 448 -3.07 -11.87 14.73
N GLU A 449 -2.20 -12.61 15.45
CA GLU A 449 -0.92 -12.12 15.96
C GLU A 449 0.07 -11.73 14.84
N VAL A 450 0.18 -12.55 13.79
CA VAL A 450 1.04 -12.24 12.64
C VAL A 450 0.56 -10.98 11.91
N GLU A 451 -0.75 -10.82 11.75
CA GLU A 451 -1.36 -9.65 11.15
C GLU A 451 -1.11 -8.39 12.01
N TYR A 452 -1.12 -8.51 13.34
CA TYR A 452 -0.66 -7.43 14.22
C TYR A 452 0.82 -7.09 13.99
N ILE A 453 1.69 -8.08 13.87
CA ILE A 453 3.13 -7.82 13.65
C ILE A 453 3.35 -7.03 12.35
N ILE A 454 2.58 -7.33 11.30
CA ILE A 454 2.61 -6.63 10.01
C ILE A 454 1.95 -5.24 10.09
N ALA A 455 0.72 -5.14 10.61
CA ALA A 455 -0.08 -3.92 10.58
C ALA A 455 0.22 -2.99 11.77
N GLY A 456 0.25 -3.54 12.98
CA GLY A 456 0.45 -2.87 14.27
C GLY A 456 -0.66 -1.91 14.65
N LYS A 457 -1.91 -2.31 14.40
CA LYS A 457 -3.12 -1.62 14.88
C LYS A 457 -3.59 -2.28 16.18
N ASP A 458 -4.38 -1.54 16.94
CA ASP A 458 -4.85 -1.87 18.29
C ASP A 458 -5.98 -2.92 18.35
N SER A 459 -6.38 -3.52 17.23
CA SER A 459 -7.46 -4.51 17.18
C SER A 459 -7.33 -5.48 16.02
N ASP A 460 -7.78 -6.72 16.21
CA ASP A 460 -7.83 -7.77 15.18
C ASP A 460 -8.50 -7.27 13.90
N LYS A 461 -9.68 -6.66 14.00
CA LYS A 461 -10.42 -6.12 12.85
C LYS A 461 -9.60 -5.11 12.04
N LYS A 462 -8.97 -4.12 12.66
CA LYS A 462 -8.14 -3.12 11.96
C LYS A 462 -6.86 -3.73 11.37
N ASN A 463 -6.29 -4.75 12.01
CA ASN A 463 -5.15 -5.48 11.44
C ASN A 463 -5.60 -6.24 10.18
N MET A 464 -6.76 -6.90 10.23
CA MET A 464 -7.34 -7.58 9.07
C MET A 464 -7.72 -6.61 7.94
N GLU A 465 -8.28 -5.43 8.25
CA GLU A 465 -8.55 -4.38 7.26
C GLU A 465 -7.28 -3.96 6.51
N TYR A 466 -6.19 -3.77 7.25
CA TYR A 466 -4.89 -3.46 6.66
C TYR A 466 -4.37 -4.60 5.79
N ILE A 467 -4.40 -5.83 6.29
CA ILE A 467 -3.92 -7.00 5.55
C ILE A 467 -4.74 -7.23 4.28
N ALA A 468 -6.06 -7.14 4.33
CA ALA A 468 -6.91 -7.27 3.15
C ALA A 468 -6.51 -6.27 2.05
N ALA A 469 -6.27 -5.01 2.41
CA ALA A 469 -5.83 -3.98 1.46
C ALA A 469 -4.44 -4.28 0.86
N GLU A 470 -3.46 -4.64 1.69
CA GLU A 470 -2.11 -4.99 1.22
C GLU A 470 -2.11 -6.23 0.31
N LEU A 471 -2.94 -7.22 0.62
CA LEU A 471 -3.08 -8.41 -0.22
C LEU A 471 -3.77 -8.11 -1.55
N VAL A 472 -4.79 -7.25 -1.55
CA VAL A 472 -5.44 -6.80 -2.79
C VAL A 472 -4.41 -6.08 -3.66
N ALA A 473 -3.66 -5.11 -3.12
CA ALA A 473 -2.62 -4.39 -3.87
C ALA A 473 -1.54 -5.32 -4.45
N LEU A 474 -1.04 -6.28 -3.65
CA LEU A 474 -0.09 -7.29 -4.15
C LEU A 474 -0.68 -8.10 -5.32
N ARG A 475 -1.94 -8.54 -5.20
CA ARG A 475 -2.63 -9.31 -6.23
C ARG A 475 -2.97 -8.49 -7.47
N GLU A 476 -3.30 -7.22 -7.31
CA GLU A 476 -3.54 -6.30 -8.43
C GLU A 476 -2.32 -6.24 -9.34
N GLY A 477 -1.14 -6.16 -8.75
CA GLY A 477 0.09 -6.16 -9.53
C GLY A 477 0.30 -7.41 -10.41
N PHE A 478 0.01 -8.61 -9.88
CA PHE A 478 0.10 -9.85 -10.66
C PHE A 478 -1.03 -10.01 -11.68
N ASN A 479 -2.26 -9.63 -11.30
CA ASN A 479 -3.41 -9.67 -12.18
C ASN A 479 -3.28 -8.65 -13.32
N PHE A 480 -2.68 -7.48 -13.06
CA PHE A 480 -2.32 -6.49 -14.07
C PHE A 480 -1.24 -7.02 -15.00
N ALA A 481 -0.17 -7.60 -14.46
CA ALA A 481 0.89 -8.22 -15.26
C ALA A 481 0.34 -9.28 -16.23
N TYR A 482 -0.72 -10.00 -15.85
CA TYR A 482 -1.41 -10.92 -16.73
C TYR A 482 -2.34 -10.21 -17.73
N ILE A 483 -3.25 -9.32 -17.29
CA ILE A 483 -4.33 -8.78 -18.13
C ILE A 483 -3.78 -8.02 -19.35
N VAL A 484 -2.65 -7.33 -19.19
CA VAL A 484 -2.02 -6.56 -20.27
C VAL A 484 -1.45 -7.45 -21.38
N THR A 485 -1.24 -8.74 -21.09
CA THR A 485 -0.81 -9.74 -22.09
C THR A 485 -2.01 -10.40 -22.80
N ASP A 486 -3.24 -10.27 -22.29
CA ASP A 486 -4.44 -10.85 -22.90
C ASP A 486 -5.12 -9.87 -23.85
N LYS A 487 -4.85 -10.04 -25.15
CA LYS A 487 -5.39 -9.17 -26.22
C LYS A 487 -6.93 -9.07 -26.22
N GLU A 488 -7.64 -10.15 -25.89
CA GLU A 488 -9.11 -10.13 -25.89
C GLU A 488 -9.66 -9.28 -24.74
N LYS A 489 -9.06 -9.39 -23.55
CA LYS A 489 -9.44 -8.54 -22.40
C LYS A 489 -9.12 -7.07 -22.65
N MET A 490 -7.96 -6.80 -23.27
CA MET A 490 -7.57 -5.45 -23.64
C MET A 490 -8.50 -4.83 -24.70
N MET A 491 -8.93 -5.61 -25.69
CA MET A 491 -9.94 -5.17 -26.67
C MET A 491 -11.31 -4.95 -26.03
N ALA A 492 -11.72 -5.80 -25.07
CA ALA A 492 -12.96 -5.63 -24.34
C ALA A 492 -12.96 -4.34 -23.51
N ALA A 493 -11.86 -4.05 -22.81
CA ALA A 493 -11.69 -2.80 -22.07
C ALA A 493 -11.70 -1.57 -23.01
N GLU A 494 -11.06 -1.65 -24.18
CA GLU A 494 -11.09 -0.58 -25.18
C GLU A 494 -12.50 -0.35 -25.76
N GLY A 495 -13.23 -1.43 -26.06
CA GLY A 495 -14.62 -1.35 -26.49
C GLY A 495 -15.53 -0.72 -25.44
N MET A 496 -15.34 -1.09 -24.17
CA MET A 496 -16.06 -0.47 -23.05
C MET A 496 -15.68 1.01 -22.90
N ALA A 497 -14.39 1.36 -22.97
CA ALA A 497 -13.94 2.76 -22.92
C ALA A 497 -14.53 3.60 -24.04
N ALA A 498 -14.49 3.11 -25.28
CA ALA A 498 -15.10 3.77 -26.42
C ALA A 498 -16.64 3.89 -26.28
N SER A 499 -17.28 2.96 -25.58
CA SER A 499 -18.72 3.07 -25.28
C SER A 499 -19.05 4.11 -24.21
N ILE A 500 -18.10 4.44 -23.33
CA ILE A 500 -18.27 5.48 -22.30
C ILE A 500 -17.94 6.82 -22.96
N VAL A 501 -16.66 7.04 -23.25
CA VAL A 501 -16.15 8.35 -23.67
C VAL A 501 -15.97 8.50 -25.17
N GLY A 502 -16.39 7.54 -26.00
CA GLY A 502 -16.21 7.67 -27.45
C GLY A 502 -17.03 8.79 -28.05
N SER A 503 -18.18 9.15 -27.46
CA SER A 503 -18.98 10.33 -27.83
C SER A 503 -18.21 11.64 -27.73
N THR A 504 -17.18 11.69 -26.88
CA THR A 504 -16.37 12.89 -26.67
C THR A 504 -15.52 13.25 -27.88
N GLY A 505 -15.18 12.29 -28.76
CA GLY A 505 -14.25 12.55 -29.87
C GLY A 505 -12.79 12.74 -29.44
N ILE A 506 -12.49 12.74 -28.14
CA ILE A 506 -11.13 12.90 -27.60
C ILE A 506 -10.46 11.53 -27.57
N THR A 507 -9.73 11.18 -28.63
CA THR A 507 -9.06 9.86 -28.72
C THR A 507 -8.14 9.55 -27.54
N PRO A 508 -7.29 10.48 -27.05
CA PRO A 508 -6.48 10.25 -25.84
C PRO A 508 -7.31 9.83 -24.61
N LEU A 509 -8.54 10.34 -24.50
CA LEU A 509 -9.43 10.03 -23.37
C LEU A 509 -9.93 8.58 -23.40
N ILE A 510 -10.13 8.00 -24.59
CA ILE A 510 -10.47 6.56 -24.73
C ILE A 510 -9.35 5.72 -24.13
N SER A 511 -8.08 6.07 -24.38
CA SER A 511 -6.91 5.37 -23.82
C SER A 511 -6.86 5.48 -22.30
N VAL A 512 -7.02 6.69 -21.76
CA VAL A 512 -7.05 6.94 -20.31
C VAL A 512 -8.16 6.13 -19.65
N THR A 513 -9.36 6.13 -20.25
CA THR A 513 -10.53 5.40 -19.77
C THR A 513 -10.34 3.89 -19.80
N LYS A 514 -9.71 3.36 -20.86
CA LYS A 514 -9.34 1.94 -20.96
C LYS A 514 -8.48 1.50 -19.79
N TRP A 515 -7.47 2.30 -19.42
CA TRP A 515 -6.59 1.99 -18.29
C TRP A 515 -7.31 2.03 -16.95
N LEU A 516 -8.22 2.99 -16.74
CA LEU A 516 -9.09 3.01 -15.55
C LEU A 516 -9.94 1.73 -15.45
N ILE A 517 -10.56 1.32 -16.56
CA ILE A 517 -11.36 0.08 -16.62
C ILE A 517 -10.51 -1.14 -16.29
N ILE A 518 -9.27 -1.20 -16.77
CA ILE A 518 -8.33 -2.28 -16.45
C ILE A 518 -8.01 -2.29 -14.96
N GLY A 519 -7.68 -1.13 -14.37
CA GLY A 519 -7.43 -1.02 -12.93
C GLY A 519 -8.61 -1.54 -12.11
N ILE A 520 -9.83 -1.14 -12.46
CA ILE A 520 -11.06 -1.62 -11.82
C ILE A 520 -11.23 -3.14 -11.97
N TRP A 521 -11.00 -3.68 -13.17
CA TRP A 521 -11.17 -5.11 -13.43
C TRP A 521 -10.12 -5.94 -12.68
N VAL A 522 -8.88 -5.47 -12.65
CA VAL A 522 -7.78 -6.05 -11.88
C VAL A 522 -8.07 -6.01 -10.38
N THR A 523 -8.62 -4.90 -9.87
CA THR A 523 -9.07 -4.76 -8.47
C THR A 523 -10.12 -5.82 -8.15
N ALA A 524 -11.16 -5.94 -8.99
CA ALA A 524 -12.24 -6.91 -8.81
C ALA A 524 -11.71 -8.36 -8.77
N GLU A 525 -10.80 -8.70 -9.67
CA GLU A 525 -10.17 -10.02 -9.71
C GLU A 525 -9.31 -10.29 -8.46
N SER A 526 -8.63 -9.24 -7.97
CA SER A 526 -7.77 -9.31 -6.78
C SER A 526 -8.57 -9.45 -5.50
N VAL A 527 -9.75 -8.83 -5.42
CA VAL A 527 -10.71 -9.03 -4.32
C VAL A 527 -11.20 -10.48 -4.29
N VAL A 528 -11.49 -11.08 -5.46
CA VAL A 528 -11.83 -12.52 -5.52
C VAL A 528 -10.67 -13.38 -5.03
N ASP A 529 -9.44 -13.05 -5.43
CA ASP A 529 -8.23 -13.76 -4.99
C ASP A 529 -8.06 -13.73 -3.47
N VAL A 530 -8.15 -12.53 -2.88
CA VAL A 530 -8.00 -12.36 -1.42
C VAL A 530 -9.12 -13.05 -0.66
N ARG A 531 -10.35 -13.04 -1.19
CA ARG A 531 -11.46 -13.81 -0.61
C ARG A 531 -11.14 -15.31 -0.57
N LEU A 532 -10.66 -15.87 -1.69
CA LEU A 532 -10.29 -17.29 -1.75
C LEU A 532 -9.12 -17.62 -0.81
N LEU A 533 -8.13 -16.73 -0.72
CA LEU A 533 -7.01 -16.87 0.24
C LEU A 533 -7.51 -16.91 1.69
N LEU A 534 -8.46 -16.03 2.05
CA LEU A 534 -9.05 -15.99 3.39
C LEU A 534 -9.97 -17.20 3.67
N ASP A 535 -10.47 -17.88 2.65
CA ASP A 535 -11.14 -19.18 2.78
C ASP A 535 -10.13 -20.35 2.93
N GLY A 536 -8.83 -20.06 2.92
CA GLY A 536 -7.75 -21.04 3.02
C GLY A 536 -7.41 -21.73 1.71
N GLU A 537 -7.92 -21.24 0.59
CA GLU A 537 -7.57 -21.74 -0.73
C GLU A 537 -6.20 -21.22 -1.20
N GLU A 538 -5.61 -21.92 -2.17
CA GLU A 538 -4.39 -21.48 -2.85
C GLU A 538 -4.72 -20.97 -4.25
N ILE A 539 -4.03 -19.91 -4.66
CA ILE A 539 -4.11 -19.34 -6.01
C ILE A 539 -2.74 -19.32 -6.65
N ASN A 540 -2.66 -19.38 -7.97
CA ASN A 540 -1.38 -19.28 -8.66
C ASN A 540 -0.86 -17.83 -8.63
N LEU A 541 0.46 -17.69 -8.46
CA LEU A 541 1.10 -16.37 -8.36
C LEU A 541 0.80 -15.51 -9.60
N VAL A 542 0.96 -16.09 -10.79
CA VAL A 542 0.56 -15.48 -12.07
C VAL A 542 -0.55 -16.34 -12.65
N LYS A 543 -1.67 -15.70 -13.00
CA LYS A 543 -2.84 -16.38 -13.55
C LYS A 543 -2.70 -16.70 -15.03
N THR A 544 -3.44 -17.72 -15.45
CA THR A 544 -3.75 -18.00 -16.84
C THR A 544 -5.16 -17.50 -17.20
N ARG A 545 -5.56 -17.71 -18.47
CA ARG A 545 -6.91 -17.38 -18.95
C ARG A 545 -8.01 -18.21 -18.29
N SER A 546 -7.77 -19.49 -17.99
CA SER A 546 -8.74 -20.38 -17.34
C SER A 546 -9.01 -20.00 -15.89
N GLU A 547 -8.01 -19.44 -15.23
CA GLU A 547 -8.04 -19.09 -13.79
C GLU A 547 -8.73 -17.75 -13.51
N TRP A 548 -8.93 -16.91 -14.54
CA TRP A 548 -9.60 -15.62 -14.39
C TRP A 548 -11.09 -15.79 -14.07
N ASN A 549 -11.56 -15.09 -13.03
CA ASN A 549 -12.90 -15.26 -12.48
C ASN A 549 -13.90 -14.24 -12.99
N THR A 550 -13.54 -12.98 -12.95
CA THR A 550 -14.45 -11.84 -13.15
C THR A 550 -14.70 -11.54 -14.62
N ASP A 551 -15.90 -11.04 -14.91
CA ASP A 551 -16.31 -10.58 -16.24
C ASP A 551 -16.63 -9.09 -16.22
N LEU A 552 -16.00 -8.33 -17.12
CA LEU A 552 -16.09 -6.88 -17.20
C LEU A 552 -17.55 -6.39 -17.26
N ASN A 553 -18.40 -7.08 -18.03
CA ASN A 553 -19.80 -6.70 -18.23
C ASN A 553 -20.66 -6.87 -16.97
N ASN A 554 -20.21 -7.69 -16.02
CA ASN A 554 -20.96 -8.06 -14.82
C ASN A 554 -20.43 -7.37 -13.54
N LEU A 555 -19.42 -6.49 -13.65
CA LEU A 555 -18.82 -5.82 -12.49
C LEU A 555 -19.80 -4.92 -11.71
N LYS A 556 -20.83 -4.34 -12.36
CA LYS A 556 -21.87 -3.57 -11.62
C LYS A 556 -22.63 -4.41 -10.58
N LYS A 557 -22.62 -5.74 -10.71
CA LYS A 557 -23.27 -6.70 -9.79
C LYS A 557 -22.24 -7.57 -9.07
N PHE A 558 -21.01 -7.07 -8.94
CA PHE A 558 -19.89 -7.78 -8.36
C PHE A 558 -20.22 -8.26 -6.93
N ASP A 559 -19.88 -9.52 -6.67
CA ASP A 559 -20.04 -10.17 -5.38
C ASP A 559 -18.98 -11.27 -5.30
N ALA A 560 -17.91 -11.00 -4.55
CA ALA A 560 -16.76 -11.90 -4.45
C ALA A 560 -17.16 -13.32 -3.99
N LYS A 561 -18.23 -13.43 -3.18
CA LYS A 561 -18.70 -14.67 -2.56
C LYS A 561 -19.29 -15.67 -3.56
N LYS A 562 -19.63 -15.22 -4.77
CA LYS A 562 -20.16 -16.09 -5.84
C LYS A 562 -19.08 -16.78 -6.65
N TYR A 563 -17.85 -16.31 -6.56
CA TYR A 563 -16.73 -16.86 -7.31
C TYR A 563 -16.12 -18.04 -6.57
N LYS A 564 -15.54 -18.96 -7.33
CA LYS A 564 -14.91 -20.19 -6.83
C LYS A 564 -13.49 -20.26 -7.33
N ASN A 565 -12.67 -21.02 -6.64
CA ASN A 565 -11.32 -21.25 -7.12
C ASN A 565 -11.33 -22.06 -8.43
N LYS A 566 -10.61 -21.53 -9.41
CA LYS A 566 -10.38 -22.12 -10.73
C LYS A 566 -8.91 -22.44 -10.97
N ARG A 567 -8.08 -22.46 -9.91
CA ARG A 567 -6.64 -22.64 -10.00
C ARG A 567 -6.30 -23.91 -10.79
N ASP A 568 -5.40 -23.75 -11.76
CA ASP A 568 -4.82 -24.85 -12.51
C ASP A 568 -3.62 -25.44 -11.73
N GLU A 569 -3.39 -26.75 -11.84
CA GLU A 569 -2.32 -27.42 -11.09
C GLU A 569 -0.90 -27.02 -11.56
N GLU A 570 -0.76 -26.49 -12.78
CA GLU A 570 0.54 -26.23 -13.44
C GLU A 570 1.20 -24.87 -13.09
N GLY A 571 0.77 -24.20 -12.02
CA GLY A 571 1.33 -22.92 -11.57
C GLY A 571 1.95 -22.94 -10.17
N LEU A 572 2.65 -21.85 -9.83
CA LEU A 572 3.20 -21.65 -8.49
C LEU A 572 2.07 -21.30 -7.51
N ALA A 573 1.60 -22.31 -6.78
CA ALA A 573 0.55 -22.17 -5.78
C ALA A 573 1.03 -21.34 -4.57
N MET A 574 0.21 -20.35 -4.21
CA MET A 574 0.43 -19.43 -3.10
C MET A 574 -0.82 -19.38 -2.22
N GLY A 575 -0.67 -19.72 -0.95
CA GLY A 575 -1.73 -19.60 0.06
C GLY A 575 -1.61 -18.33 0.89
N TYR A 576 -2.60 -18.06 1.75
CA TYR A 576 -2.63 -16.88 2.62
C TYR A 576 -1.35 -16.72 3.46
N LYS A 577 -0.85 -17.83 4.01
CA LYS A 577 0.41 -17.87 4.77
C LYS A 577 1.61 -17.39 3.94
N ASP A 578 1.69 -17.77 2.67
CA ASP A 578 2.78 -17.33 1.79
C ASP A 578 2.70 -15.83 1.57
N TYR A 579 1.49 -15.28 1.39
CA TYR A 579 1.30 -13.84 1.24
C TYR A 579 1.65 -13.04 2.50
N LEU A 580 1.27 -13.49 3.69
CA LEU A 580 1.72 -12.87 4.94
C LEU A 580 3.24 -12.89 5.07
N ARG A 581 3.90 -13.97 4.63
CA ARG A 581 5.37 -14.08 4.62
C ARG A 581 6.02 -13.01 3.75
N ILE A 582 5.43 -12.69 2.61
CA ILE A 582 5.91 -11.64 1.71
C ILE A 582 5.90 -10.28 2.42
N LEU A 583 4.78 -9.94 3.04
CA LEU A 583 4.63 -8.70 3.81
C LEU A 583 5.65 -8.64 4.96
N LEU A 584 5.86 -9.75 5.67
CA LEU A 584 6.86 -9.84 6.74
C LEU A 584 8.30 -9.63 6.24
N ILE A 585 8.66 -10.16 5.08
CA ILE A 585 10.02 -10.01 4.52
C ILE A 585 10.24 -8.58 4.00
N ALA A 586 9.22 -7.98 3.40
CA ALA A 586 9.25 -6.59 2.93
C ALA A 586 9.28 -5.57 4.08
N GLN A 587 8.69 -5.91 5.23
CA GLN A 587 8.63 -5.06 6.40
C GLN A 587 10.03 -4.70 6.95
N ASN A 588 10.11 -3.54 7.60
CA ASN A 588 11.27 -3.14 8.39
C ASN A 588 11.54 -4.12 9.53
N SER A 589 12.75 -4.69 9.56
CA SER A 589 13.15 -5.73 10.52
C SER A 589 13.03 -5.29 11.98
N VAL A 590 13.47 -4.07 12.33
CA VAL A 590 13.44 -3.59 13.72
C VAL A 590 12.01 -3.40 14.19
N LYS A 591 11.17 -2.77 13.36
CA LYS A 591 9.74 -2.59 13.64
C LYS A 591 9.03 -3.94 13.85
N GLN A 592 9.35 -4.94 13.03
CA GLN A 592 8.81 -6.29 13.16
C GLN A 592 9.24 -6.94 14.49
N VAL A 593 10.49 -6.78 14.90
CA VAL A 593 11.04 -7.32 16.15
C VAL A 593 10.32 -6.74 17.37
N TYR A 594 10.17 -5.42 17.45
CA TYR A 594 9.46 -4.81 18.59
C TYR A 594 7.98 -5.21 18.67
N ARG A 595 7.29 -5.31 17.53
CA ARG A 595 5.90 -5.81 17.52
C ARG A 595 5.78 -7.28 17.88
N THR A 596 6.79 -8.08 17.55
CA THR A 596 6.87 -9.48 18.01
C THR A 596 7.02 -9.53 19.52
N MET A 597 7.87 -8.67 20.08
CA MET A 597 8.05 -8.52 21.54
C MET A 597 6.78 -8.04 22.24
N ASP A 598 5.98 -7.16 21.63
CA ASP A 598 4.65 -6.77 22.15
C ASP A 598 3.75 -7.98 22.37
N ILE A 599 3.62 -8.86 21.36
CA ILE A 599 2.74 -10.02 21.44
C ILE A 599 3.26 -11.04 22.47
N ILE A 600 4.58 -11.23 22.56
CA ILE A 600 5.18 -12.07 23.60
C ILE A 600 4.84 -11.51 24.99
N GLU A 601 5.05 -10.21 25.22
CA GLU A 601 4.75 -9.58 26.50
C GLU A 601 3.27 -9.73 26.87
N LEU A 602 2.37 -9.40 25.94
CA LEU A 602 0.92 -9.49 26.14
C LEU A 602 0.47 -10.91 26.50
N ASN A 603 0.90 -11.91 25.74
CA ASN A 603 0.49 -13.29 25.99
C ASN A 603 1.04 -13.84 27.30
N ILE A 604 2.32 -13.57 27.61
CA ILE A 604 2.90 -13.99 28.88
C ILE A 604 2.20 -13.28 30.04
N ALA A 605 1.87 -12.00 29.87
CA ALA A 605 1.16 -11.22 30.87
C ALA A 605 -0.24 -11.75 31.14
N GLU A 606 -1.00 -12.05 30.08
CA GLU A 606 -2.36 -12.57 30.20
C GLU A 606 -2.40 -14.00 30.77
N LYS A 607 -1.47 -14.86 30.34
CA LYS A 607 -1.49 -16.28 30.72
C LYS A 607 -0.83 -16.57 32.06
N TYR A 608 0.22 -15.85 32.42
CA TYR A 608 1.08 -16.20 33.55
C TYR A 608 1.22 -15.08 34.58
N ASN A 609 1.54 -13.85 34.18
CA ASN A 609 1.77 -12.76 35.14
C ASN A 609 1.56 -11.36 34.53
N GLU A 610 0.48 -10.67 34.90
CA GLU A 610 0.10 -9.35 34.36
C GLU A 610 1.17 -8.25 34.50
N SER A 611 2.14 -8.40 35.41
CA SER A 611 3.24 -7.43 35.60
C SER A 611 4.47 -7.73 34.75
N PHE A 612 4.45 -8.81 33.97
CA PHE A 612 5.58 -9.22 33.14
C PHE A 612 5.91 -8.16 32.09
N LYS A 613 7.19 -7.79 32.03
CA LYS A 613 7.73 -6.87 31.02
C LYS A 613 8.96 -7.44 30.36
N LEU A 614 8.95 -7.47 29.03
CA LEU A 614 10.10 -7.93 28.25
C LEU A 614 11.28 -6.95 28.36
N SER A 615 10.98 -5.67 28.58
CA SER A 615 11.98 -4.62 28.86
C SER A 615 12.67 -4.74 30.22
N GLU A 616 12.23 -5.67 31.08
CA GLU A 616 12.87 -6.02 32.35
C GLU A 616 13.61 -7.36 32.29
N CYS A 617 13.55 -8.06 31.16
CA CYS A 617 14.19 -9.36 30.99
C CYS A 617 15.68 -9.20 30.63
N ILE A 618 16.55 -9.45 31.60
CA ILE A 618 18.00 -9.43 31.45
C ILE A 618 18.45 -10.63 30.60
N CYS A 619 19.26 -10.37 29.58
CA CYS A 619 19.80 -11.40 28.69
C CYS A 619 21.33 -11.48 28.69
N ARG A 620 22.01 -10.43 29.18
CA ARG A 620 23.47 -10.39 29.30
C ARG A 620 23.88 -9.53 30.48
N VAL A 621 24.90 -9.98 31.22
CA VAL A 621 25.50 -9.23 32.32
C VAL A 621 27.00 -9.46 32.32
N SER A 622 27.76 -8.38 32.50
CA SER A 622 29.16 -8.43 32.91
C SER A 622 29.30 -8.10 34.40
N VAL A 623 30.19 -8.78 35.10
CA VAL A 623 30.41 -8.55 36.54
C VAL A 623 31.89 -8.39 36.80
N GLU A 624 32.24 -7.27 37.44
CA GLU A 624 33.57 -7.02 37.98
C GLU A 624 33.60 -7.38 39.47
N GLY A 625 34.20 -8.52 39.81
CA GLY A 625 34.43 -8.98 41.18
C GLY A 625 35.81 -8.57 41.71
N LYS A 626 35.84 -7.88 42.85
CA LYS A 626 37.10 -7.56 43.58
C LYS A 626 37.32 -8.58 44.68
N TYR A 627 38.38 -9.36 44.53
CA TYR A 627 38.75 -10.44 45.43
C TYR A 627 39.93 -10.06 46.31
N ARG A 628 39.98 -10.69 47.49
CA ARG A 628 41.11 -10.59 48.41
C ARG A 628 41.57 -11.98 48.85
N ILE A 629 42.89 -12.19 48.91
CA ILE A 629 43.53 -13.42 49.40
C ILE A 629 44.36 -13.06 50.63
N LYS A 630 44.25 -13.86 51.69
CA LYS A 630 45.13 -13.75 52.86
C LYS A 630 46.52 -14.36 52.55
N GLN A 631 47.59 -13.69 52.98
CA GLN A 631 48.94 -14.25 52.95
C GLN A 631 49.05 -15.50 53.82
N LEU A 632 49.70 -16.55 53.31
CA LEU A 632 49.95 -17.80 54.05
C LEU A 632 51.31 -17.77 54.73
N PHE A 633 52.30 -17.17 54.07
CA PHE A 633 53.63 -16.92 54.61
C PHE A 633 53.83 -15.41 54.78
N ASN A 634 54.15 -14.97 56.00
CA ASN A 634 54.55 -13.57 56.25
C ASN A 634 55.95 -13.35 55.67
N ILE A 635 56.01 -12.85 54.43
CA ILE A 635 57.26 -12.43 53.81
C ILE A 635 57.64 -11.08 54.44
N PRO A 636 58.87 -10.90 54.99
CA PRO A 636 59.27 -9.70 55.76
C PRO A 636 59.22 -8.34 55.05
N VAL A 637 58.72 -8.29 53.81
CA VAL A 637 58.74 -7.13 52.90
C VAL A 637 57.34 -6.55 52.67
N SER A 638 56.28 -7.24 53.11
CA SER A 638 54.88 -6.82 52.88
C SER A 638 54.30 -6.04 54.07
N ILE A 639 53.65 -4.90 53.81
CA ILE A 639 53.02 -4.02 54.82
C ILE A 639 51.54 -4.38 55.04
N ASP A 640 50.91 -5.10 54.10
CA ASP A 640 49.50 -5.54 54.15
C ASP A 640 49.44 -7.07 54.12
N ASP A 641 48.63 -7.69 54.98
CA ASP A 641 48.48 -9.16 55.09
C ASP A 641 47.61 -9.75 53.96
N MET A 642 47.20 -8.92 52.98
CA MET A 642 46.23 -9.26 51.94
C MET A 642 46.73 -8.93 50.52
N TYR A 643 46.43 -9.80 49.55
CA TYR A 643 46.53 -9.51 48.12
C TYR A 643 45.17 -9.16 47.54
N TYR A 644 45.09 -8.16 46.66
CA TYR A 644 43.87 -7.77 45.96
C TYR A 644 44.03 -7.95 44.45
N TYR A 645 42.95 -8.38 43.80
CA TYR A 645 42.87 -8.48 42.35
C TYR A 645 41.40 -8.42 41.91
N THR A 646 41.22 -8.15 40.63
CA THR A 646 39.91 -8.03 39.99
C THR A 646 39.73 -9.15 38.99
N ILE A 647 38.50 -9.65 38.91
CA ILE A 647 38.04 -10.60 37.91
C ILE A 647 36.84 -10.02 37.19
N SER A 648 36.82 -10.14 35.87
CA SER A 648 35.66 -9.83 35.04
C SER A 648 35.12 -11.15 34.48
N SER A 649 33.82 -11.33 34.62
CA SER A 649 33.08 -12.47 34.09
C SER A 649 31.86 -11.94 33.36
N GLU A 650 31.54 -12.53 32.21
CA GLU A 650 30.42 -12.11 31.38
C GLU A 650 29.62 -13.35 30.96
N LEU A 651 28.30 -13.24 30.99
CA LEU A 651 27.40 -14.27 30.50
C LEU A 651 26.28 -13.65 29.66
N SER A 652 25.96 -14.31 28.55
CA SER A 652 24.85 -14.00 27.65
C SER A 652 24.19 -15.30 27.21
N TYR A 653 22.87 -15.28 27.01
CA TYR A 653 22.15 -16.40 26.38
C TYR A 653 22.49 -16.57 24.88
#